data_AF-A0A953YXF8-F1
#
_entry.id   AF-A0A953YXF8-F1
#
_cell.length_a   1.000
_cell.length_b   1.000
_cell.length_c   1.000
_cell.angle_alpha   90.00
_cell.angle_beta   90.00
_cell.angle_gamma   90.00
#
_symmetry.space_group_name_H-M   'P 1'
#
loop_
_entity.id
_entity.type
_entity.pdbx_description
1 polymer ?
#
loop_
_entity_poly.entity_id
_entity_poly.type
_entity_poly.pdbx_seq_one_letter_code
_entity_poly.pdbx_strand_id
1 'polypeptide(L)'
;MGKWSKTQLRDAWALFVEKSGSCKDLGVFLVNDPQRYHEPGEQVSLESSGASLADVLPGGRHSYGHRWSHHDFSLDLLVLSAGYPQPGWGLLVRWPGSPSSFEDLVRTGLRIAQAEERELSAFSDAMNAFHVMRAVGSEPKEPPELRELRGELKQRKSVEAELKTALSSITGGLSESTETKLERLLGSERLAQWLEVLSLSPELVRQMLATLKSTGDIVAVPCEEYEKRISPAHNALRHGGDRGTIFKRLAHPELKRALQATIKLVDSGAPEKEGIHKWAAGEKTRAEQQLSDALNKLLENARRHVDDLAPKYDRAATGYKSALDKWSDESAKARSTLHEAVRRATELQFRLGPKFLLGLEGACRRHNVECVSVPWDPARMVGWKLACRGKSVSVRDLSGAARELLHSKERGSSTITSSDAADGSTFTDYVHHIAVSRRGFDARNATRDLLAHIYKHSELEELIHSFGGVPSETSDRTDLAEQTLLLMGWLAESDTLTIPLARCVASTSEDSDPAFPPITSNDLRKVLENFCKDVMDTLIAELGFSQAQVWEHISQKAQRYRRKSRDENWTEERANLSVGAFLILFRPFAELAFPQKLQDISNLHKSLDLLRTRLNAASHDSVADSVDREEQDRLVRDVLSLSREIFGELPWHLKISAIHGWHPSVLSGEAWSHGSAIPRSLKVLVWDREIQSDKITIWNRSGINPIMSDPVFVGPDQLS
;
A
#
# COMPACT_ATOMS: atom_id res chain seq x y z
N MET A 1 16.47 -1.25 -6.92
CA MET A 1 17.64 -2.14 -7.04
C MET A 1 17.69 -2.64 -8.47
N GLY A 2 18.73 -2.30 -9.24
CA GLY A 2 18.86 -2.68 -10.66
C GLY A 2 19.62 -4.00 -10.87
N LYS A 3 20.13 -4.19 -12.09
CA LYS A 3 21.05 -5.30 -12.43
C LYS A 3 22.47 -4.96 -12.01
N TRP A 4 23.19 -5.94 -11.50
CA TRP A 4 24.57 -5.77 -11.03
C TRP A 4 25.47 -6.83 -11.65
N SER A 5 26.72 -6.48 -11.97
CA SER A 5 27.75 -7.51 -12.14
C SER A 5 28.05 -8.17 -10.79
N LYS A 6 28.47 -9.44 -10.78
CA LYS A 6 28.86 -10.13 -9.55
C LYS A 6 29.98 -9.40 -8.78
N THR A 7 30.85 -8.68 -9.47
CA THR A 7 31.93 -7.90 -8.85
C THR A 7 31.40 -6.61 -8.25
N GLN A 8 30.61 -5.83 -9.01
CA GLN A 8 29.97 -4.61 -8.50
C GLN A 8 29.06 -4.88 -7.30
N LEU A 9 28.25 -5.96 -7.35
CA LEU A 9 27.39 -6.33 -6.25
C LEU A 9 28.20 -6.72 -5.02
N ARG A 10 29.32 -7.44 -5.19
CA ARG A 10 30.21 -7.83 -4.10
C ARG A 10 30.86 -6.61 -3.44
N ASP A 11 31.35 -5.68 -4.24
CA ASP A 11 31.98 -4.44 -3.77
C ASP A 11 30.97 -3.55 -3.04
N ALA A 12 29.75 -3.44 -3.59
CA ALA A 12 28.63 -2.76 -2.95
C ALA A 12 28.17 -3.48 -1.66
N TRP A 13 28.18 -4.81 -1.64
CA TRP A 13 27.79 -5.63 -0.47
C TRP A 13 28.84 -5.57 0.64
N ALA A 14 30.12 -5.39 0.30
CA ALA A 14 31.20 -5.23 1.27
C ALA A 14 30.97 -4.00 2.19
N LEU A 15 30.35 -2.92 1.69
CA LEU A 15 29.94 -1.75 2.48
C LEU A 15 29.01 -2.09 3.66
N PHE A 16 28.32 -3.23 3.61
CA PHE A 16 27.29 -3.62 4.59
C PHE A 16 27.70 -4.79 5.48
N VAL A 17 28.57 -5.68 5.00
CA VAL A 17 28.86 -6.95 5.68
C VAL A 17 30.23 -6.97 6.35
N GLU A 18 31.18 -6.15 5.89
CA GLU A 18 32.48 -6.07 6.54
C GLU A 18 32.37 -5.40 7.91
N LYS A 19 32.96 -6.05 8.94
CA LYS A 19 32.69 -5.79 10.37
C LYS A 19 33.07 -4.40 10.89
N SER A 20 33.71 -3.55 10.09
CA SER A 20 34.27 -2.25 10.49
C SER A 20 33.67 -1.04 9.76
N GLY A 21 32.67 -1.24 8.89
CA GLY A 21 32.15 -0.18 8.02
C GLY A 21 31.07 0.68 8.65
N SER A 22 31.19 2.01 8.51
CA SER A 22 30.21 3.00 9.02
C SER A 22 28.88 2.95 8.26
N CYS A 23 28.89 2.46 7.01
CA CYS A 23 27.69 2.40 6.17
C CYS A 23 26.68 1.36 6.65
N LYS A 24 27.14 0.29 7.30
CA LYS A 24 26.30 -0.74 7.95
C LYS A 24 25.39 -0.16 9.03
N ASP A 25 25.94 0.77 9.83
CA ASP A 25 25.22 1.37 10.96
C ASP A 25 24.25 2.49 10.52
N LEU A 26 24.41 3.01 9.31
CA LEU A 26 23.63 4.13 8.75
C LEU A 26 22.46 3.69 7.85
N GLY A 27 22.30 2.38 7.60
CA GLY A 27 21.15 1.85 6.85
C GLY A 27 21.05 2.37 5.40
N VAL A 28 22.19 2.51 4.72
CA VAL A 28 22.25 3.03 3.34
C VAL A 28 21.62 2.02 2.38
N PHE A 29 20.76 2.48 1.46
CA PHE A 29 20.26 1.66 0.35
C PHE A 29 20.96 2.05 -0.94
N LEU A 30 21.52 1.08 -1.66
CA LEU A 30 22.16 1.33 -2.97
C LEU A 30 21.21 0.94 -4.09
N VAL A 31 21.02 1.87 -5.03
CA VAL A 31 20.23 1.65 -6.24
C VAL A 31 21.13 1.89 -7.44
N ASN A 32 21.45 0.82 -8.19
CA ASN A 32 22.14 0.92 -9.47
C ASN A 32 21.15 1.24 -10.59
N ASP A 33 21.51 2.17 -11.47
CA ASP A 33 20.78 2.44 -12.72
C ASP A 33 21.25 1.45 -13.81
N PRO A 34 20.39 0.54 -14.30
CA PRO A 34 20.75 -0.45 -15.29
C PRO A 34 21.11 0.13 -16.68
N GLN A 35 20.91 1.43 -16.92
CA GLN A 35 21.01 2.00 -18.27
C GLN A 35 22.43 2.18 -18.82
N ARG A 36 23.50 1.99 -18.03
CA ARG A 36 24.78 2.68 -18.36
C ARG A 36 26.01 1.88 -18.71
N TYR A 37 26.13 0.59 -18.39
CA TYR A 37 27.30 -0.18 -18.83
C TYR A 37 27.01 -1.68 -18.84
N HIS A 38 27.20 -2.34 -19.99
CA HIS A 38 27.18 -3.80 -20.10
C HIS A 38 28.62 -4.29 -20.18
N GLU A 39 29.21 -4.64 -19.03
CA GLU A 39 30.33 -5.59 -19.06
C GLU A 39 29.78 -6.96 -19.49
N PRO A 40 30.42 -7.66 -20.44
CA PRO A 40 30.03 -9.02 -20.79
C PRO A 40 30.35 -9.97 -19.61
N GLY A 41 29.33 -10.38 -18.86
CA GLY A 41 29.45 -11.30 -17.72
C GLY A 41 28.10 -11.68 -17.10
N GLU A 42 28.09 -12.69 -16.22
CA GLU A 42 26.89 -13.09 -15.47
C GLU A 42 26.40 -11.96 -14.56
N GLN A 43 25.23 -11.41 -14.87
CA GLN A 43 24.56 -10.39 -14.07
C GLN A 43 23.60 -11.01 -13.04
N VAL A 44 23.50 -10.38 -11.88
CA VAL A 44 22.49 -10.69 -10.86
C VAL A 44 21.44 -9.59 -10.92
N SER A 45 20.18 -9.93 -11.23
CA SER A 45 19.06 -8.99 -11.12
C SER A 45 18.49 -9.00 -9.72
N LEU A 46 18.39 -7.82 -9.12
CA LEU A 46 17.70 -7.59 -7.84
C LEU A 46 16.37 -6.84 -8.02
N GLU A 47 15.90 -6.69 -9.27
CA GLU A 47 14.68 -5.95 -9.63
C GLU A 47 13.43 -6.58 -9.00
N SER A 48 13.39 -7.92 -8.88
CA SER A 48 12.29 -8.63 -8.20
C SER A 48 12.25 -8.41 -6.68
N SER A 49 13.31 -7.86 -6.11
CA SER A 49 13.50 -7.72 -4.66
C SER A 49 13.36 -6.27 -4.17
N GLY A 50 13.10 -5.29 -5.06
CA GLY A 50 12.85 -3.89 -4.68
C GLY A 50 12.65 -2.93 -5.88
N ALA A 51 12.19 -1.71 -5.61
CA ALA A 51 11.87 -0.67 -6.62
C ALA A 51 13.07 -0.25 -7.49
N SER A 52 12.91 -0.10 -8.80
CA SER A 52 13.91 0.41 -9.76
C SER A 52 14.26 1.89 -9.48
N LEU A 53 15.37 2.41 -10.02
CA LEU A 53 15.67 3.85 -9.87
C LEU A 53 14.55 4.71 -10.48
N ALA A 54 14.01 4.28 -11.63
CA ALA A 54 12.89 4.94 -12.29
C ALA A 54 11.60 4.92 -11.44
N ASP A 55 11.43 3.92 -10.57
CA ASP A 55 10.26 3.81 -9.68
C ASP A 55 10.35 4.77 -8.47
N VAL A 56 11.56 5.24 -8.14
CA VAL A 56 11.84 6.15 -7.00
C VAL A 56 12.02 7.60 -7.46
N LEU A 57 12.33 7.81 -8.75
CA LEU A 57 12.42 9.14 -9.36
C LEU A 57 11.03 9.60 -9.83
N PRO A 58 10.61 10.86 -9.55
CA PRO A 58 9.37 11.40 -10.11
C PRO A 58 9.38 11.35 -11.65
N GLY A 59 8.23 11.02 -12.26
CA GLY A 59 8.09 10.89 -13.72
C GLY A 59 8.58 12.11 -14.51
N GLY A 60 9.25 11.88 -15.63
CA GLY A 60 9.73 12.94 -16.55
C GLY A 60 11.21 13.34 -16.40
N ARG A 61 11.99 12.64 -15.57
CA ARG A 61 13.38 13.04 -15.20
C ARG A 61 14.51 12.17 -15.77
N HIS A 62 14.30 11.58 -16.95
CA HIS A 62 15.38 10.92 -17.73
C HIS A 62 16.53 11.89 -18.15
N SER A 63 16.35 13.20 -17.96
CA SER A 63 17.32 14.25 -18.30
C SER A 63 18.54 14.33 -17.38
N TYR A 64 18.51 13.76 -16.16
CA TYR A 64 19.68 13.74 -15.29
C TYR A 64 20.80 12.83 -15.83
N GLY A 65 20.45 11.84 -16.65
CA GLY A 65 21.45 11.03 -17.34
C GLY A 65 22.27 11.84 -18.36
N HIS A 66 21.63 12.68 -19.17
CA HIS A 66 22.32 13.28 -20.32
C HIS A 66 23.39 14.34 -20.01
N ARG A 67 23.62 14.71 -18.73
CA ARG A 67 24.59 15.74 -18.34
C ARG A 67 26.00 15.26 -18.00
N TRP A 68 26.26 13.95 -17.94
CA TRP A 68 27.56 13.47 -17.45
C TRP A 68 28.45 12.90 -18.54
N SER A 69 29.74 13.26 -18.50
CA SER A 69 30.75 12.77 -19.43
C SER A 69 30.97 11.26 -19.27
N HIS A 70 31.27 10.59 -20.39
CA HIS A 70 31.52 9.15 -20.45
C HIS A 70 32.86 8.81 -19.77
N HIS A 71 32.82 8.35 -18.52
CA HIS A 71 33.95 7.69 -17.86
C HIS A 71 33.55 6.28 -17.42
N ASP A 72 34.44 5.32 -17.69
CA ASP A 72 34.12 3.90 -17.84
C ASP A 72 34.07 3.07 -16.54
N PHE A 73 34.17 3.69 -15.34
CA PHE A 73 34.23 2.94 -14.07
C PHE A 73 33.47 3.58 -12.88
N SER A 74 32.42 4.36 -13.14
CA SER A 74 31.65 5.03 -12.07
C SER A 74 30.35 4.28 -11.71
N LEU A 75 30.07 4.13 -10.42
CA LEU A 75 28.77 3.68 -9.89
C LEU A 75 27.87 4.88 -9.60
N ASP A 76 26.64 4.89 -10.10
CA ASP A 76 25.65 5.90 -9.74
C ASP A 76 24.91 5.43 -8.47
N LEU A 77 25.08 6.16 -7.37
CA LEU A 77 24.54 5.81 -6.05
C LEU A 77 23.52 6.86 -5.58
N LEU A 78 22.26 6.47 -5.43
CA LEU A 78 21.25 7.31 -4.80
C LEU A 78 21.31 7.17 -3.27
N VAL A 79 21.68 8.25 -2.59
CA VAL A 79 21.73 8.34 -1.12
C VAL A 79 20.47 9.02 -0.61
N LEU A 80 19.76 8.34 0.30
CA LEU A 80 18.52 8.80 0.91
C LEU A 80 18.69 8.97 2.42
N SER A 81 17.98 9.95 2.98
CA SER A 81 17.76 10.05 4.42
C SER A 81 16.34 9.57 4.71
N ALA A 82 16.21 8.35 5.23
CA ALA A 82 14.93 7.68 5.47
C ALA A 82 14.24 8.16 6.77
N GLY A 83 14.03 9.46 6.94
CA GLY A 83 13.30 10.04 8.08
C GLY A 83 11.86 10.42 7.73
N TYR A 84 10.95 10.46 8.71
CA TYR A 84 9.68 11.16 8.59
C TYR A 84 9.64 12.35 9.56
N PRO A 85 9.26 13.57 9.12
CA PRO A 85 9.00 13.94 7.72
C PRO A 85 10.23 13.78 6.84
N GLN A 86 10.03 13.25 5.63
CA GLN A 86 11.12 13.09 4.67
C GLN A 86 11.66 14.46 4.25
N PRO A 87 12.99 14.61 4.04
CA PRO A 87 13.58 15.89 3.65
C PRO A 87 13.06 16.42 2.29
N GLY A 88 12.47 15.57 1.45
CA GLY A 88 11.96 15.95 0.13
C GLY A 88 12.97 15.76 -1.02
N TRP A 89 14.19 15.31 -0.72
CA TRP A 89 15.20 14.98 -1.73
C TRP A 89 16.20 13.92 -1.28
N GLY A 90 16.86 13.33 -2.28
CA GLY A 90 18.02 12.46 -2.15
C GLY A 90 19.21 13.02 -2.91
N LEU A 91 20.38 12.41 -2.74
CA LEU A 91 21.57 12.80 -3.46
C LEU A 91 22.00 11.67 -4.41
N LEU A 92 22.00 11.94 -5.71
CA LEU A 92 22.58 11.02 -6.68
C LEU A 92 24.06 11.33 -6.83
N VAL A 93 24.92 10.40 -6.42
CA VAL A 93 26.38 10.53 -6.37
C VAL A 93 26.99 9.61 -7.42
N ARG A 94 27.79 10.17 -8.32
CA ARG A 94 28.53 9.39 -9.30
C ARG A 94 29.89 9.03 -8.71
N TRP A 95 30.00 7.80 -8.24
CA TRP A 95 31.11 7.32 -7.44
C TRP A 95 32.16 6.58 -8.28
N PRO A 96 33.39 7.13 -8.44
CA PRO A 96 34.42 6.51 -9.28
C PRO A 96 35.34 5.53 -8.53
N GLY A 97 35.10 5.26 -7.24
CA GLY A 97 36.10 4.68 -6.32
C GLY A 97 35.75 3.35 -5.65
N SER A 98 36.59 2.94 -4.69
CA SER A 98 36.41 1.74 -3.86
C SER A 98 35.42 1.97 -2.71
N PRO A 99 34.91 0.91 -2.06
CA PRO A 99 34.02 1.02 -0.89
C PRO A 99 34.56 1.94 0.23
N SER A 100 35.84 1.82 0.58
CA SER A 100 36.45 2.59 1.67
C SER A 100 36.43 4.09 1.42
N SER A 101 36.62 4.54 0.17
CA SER A 101 36.58 5.97 -0.12
C SER A 101 35.16 6.53 -0.16
N PHE A 102 34.12 5.70 -0.36
CA PHE A 102 32.73 6.12 -0.20
C PHE A 102 32.38 6.27 1.30
N GLU A 103 32.88 5.38 2.16
CA GLU A 103 32.75 5.56 3.60
C GLU A 103 33.40 6.85 4.09
N ASP A 104 34.57 7.20 3.54
CA ASP A 104 35.25 8.45 3.87
C ASP A 104 34.44 9.68 3.40
N LEU A 105 33.76 9.57 2.26
CA LEU A 105 32.82 10.58 1.77
C LEU A 105 31.63 10.75 2.74
N VAL A 106 31.03 9.64 3.20
CA VAL A 106 29.94 9.62 4.19
C VAL A 106 30.39 10.20 5.53
N ARG A 107 31.57 9.78 6.06
CA ARG A 107 32.16 10.32 7.29
C ARG A 107 32.44 11.81 7.19
N THR A 108 32.90 12.27 6.02
CA THR A 108 33.12 13.69 5.77
C THR A 108 31.78 14.45 5.74
N GLY A 109 30.75 13.87 5.13
CA GLY A 109 29.39 14.39 5.15
C GLY A 109 28.82 14.53 6.57
N LEU A 110 28.97 13.49 7.40
CA LEU A 110 28.57 13.50 8.82
C LEU A 110 29.34 14.55 9.64
N ARG A 111 30.66 14.69 9.41
CA ARG A 111 31.48 15.73 10.04
C ARG A 111 31.02 17.14 9.64
N ILE A 112 30.70 17.37 8.37
CA ILE A 112 30.15 18.65 7.89
C ILE A 112 28.76 18.90 8.51
N ALA A 113 27.95 17.86 8.67
CA ALA A 113 26.65 17.91 9.33
C ALA A 113 26.74 18.10 10.86
N GLN A 114 27.96 18.12 11.42
CA GLN A 114 28.23 18.24 12.85
C GLN A 114 27.58 17.12 13.68
N ALA A 115 27.50 15.90 13.12
CA ALA A 115 27.01 14.74 13.84
C ALA A 115 28.07 14.26 14.85
N GLU A 116 27.72 14.15 16.12
CA GLU A 116 28.60 13.55 17.12
C GLU A 116 28.52 12.02 17.02
N GLU A 117 29.68 11.34 17.03
CA GLU A 117 29.74 9.88 16.90
C GLU A 117 28.96 9.15 18.00
N ARG A 118 28.90 9.73 19.21
CA ARG A 118 28.08 9.22 20.31
C ARG A 118 26.60 9.26 20.02
N GLU A 119 26.11 10.28 19.32
CA GLU A 119 24.68 10.40 18.99
C GLU A 119 24.27 9.31 17.99
N LEU A 120 25.14 8.95 17.04
CA LEU A 120 24.87 7.92 16.03
C LEU A 120 24.61 6.53 16.63
N SER A 121 25.03 6.28 17.88
CA SER A 121 24.68 5.05 18.61
C SER A 121 23.18 4.83 18.78
N ALA A 122 22.35 5.87 18.65
CA ALA A 122 20.89 5.72 18.70
C ALA A 122 20.35 4.77 17.61
N PHE A 123 20.99 4.74 16.42
CA PHE A 123 20.60 3.84 15.35
C PHE A 123 20.95 2.39 15.65
N SER A 124 22.16 2.14 16.18
CA SER A 124 22.59 0.80 16.57
C SER A 124 21.83 0.29 17.80
N ASP A 125 21.51 1.16 18.75
CA ASP A 125 20.62 0.86 19.88
C ASP A 125 19.23 0.40 19.40
N ALA A 126 18.65 1.10 18.42
CA ALA A 126 17.35 0.74 17.85
C ALA A 126 17.40 -0.62 17.13
N MET A 127 18.47 -0.87 16.36
CA MET A 127 18.69 -2.16 15.69
C MET A 127 18.85 -3.30 16.71
N ASN A 128 19.64 -3.09 17.76
CA ASN A 128 19.84 -4.06 18.83
C ASN A 128 18.54 -4.35 19.59
N ALA A 129 17.77 -3.30 19.93
CA ALA A 129 16.47 -3.46 20.58
C ALA A 129 15.47 -4.22 19.70
N PHE A 130 15.52 -4.03 18.38
CA PHE A 130 14.70 -4.78 17.43
C PHE A 130 15.08 -6.26 17.42
N HIS A 131 16.39 -6.57 17.41
CA HIS A 131 16.86 -7.96 17.50
C HIS A 131 16.46 -8.63 18.82
N VAL A 132 16.54 -7.90 19.94
CA VAL A 132 16.06 -8.39 21.24
C VAL A 132 14.56 -8.67 21.20
N MET A 133 13.75 -7.74 20.67
CA MET A 133 12.29 -7.94 20.54
C MET A 133 11.98 -9.17 19.67
N ARG A 134 12.69 -9.35 18.56
CA ARG A 134 12.53 -10.52 17.69
C ARG A 134 12.95 -11.82 18.37
N ALA A 135 13.98 -11.77 19.23
CA ALA A 135 14.48 -12.93 19.98
C ALA A 135 13.54 -13.39 21.09
N VAL A 136 12.70 -12.51 21.65
CA VAL A 136 11.62 -12.89 22.61
C VAL A 136 10.63 -13.88 21.96
N GLY A 137 10.53 -13.87 20.63
CA GLY A 137 9.75 -14.84 19.88
C GLY A 137 8.24 -14.64 19.99
N SER A 138 7.48 -15.60 19.48
CA SER A 138 6.02 -15.57 19.49
C SER A 138 5.44 -15.97 20.84
N GLU A 139 4.21 -15.50 21.10
CA GLU A 139 3.40 -15.92 22.26
C GLU A 139 3.38 -17.45 22.41
N PRO A 140 3.64 -17.98 23.63
CA PRO A 140 3.54 -19.40 23.91
C PRO A 140 2.14 -19.92 23.57
N LYS A 141 2.06 -20.90 22.67
CA LYS A 141 0.80 -21.57 22.35
C LYS A 141 0.38 -22.48 23.49
N GLU A 142 -0.93 -22.56 23.73
CA GLU A 142 -1.50 -23.52 24.67
C GLU A 142 -1.06 -24.95 24.28
N PRO A 143 -0.43 -25.73 25.19
CA PRO A 143 -0.01 -27.08 24.89
C PRO A 143 -1.21 -27.99 24.53
N PRO A 144 -1.08 -28.90 23.55
CA PRO A 144 -2.13 -29.87 23.22
C PRO A 144 -2.62 -30.65 24.44
N GLU A 145 -1.68 -31.07 25.30
CA GLU A 145 -1.96 -31.77 26.55
C GLU A 145 -2.90 -30.98 27.48
N LEU A 146 -2.71 -29.66 27.59
CA LEU A 146 -3.57 -28.82 28.44
C LEU A 146 -4.99 -28.70 27.87
N ARG A 147 -5.10 -28.61 26.54
CA ARG A 147 -6.39 -28.57 25.85
C ARG A 147 -7.14 -29.90 26.00
N GLU A 148 -6.45 -31.01 25.85
CA GLU A 148 -6.99 -32.35 26.05
C GLU A 148 -7.45 -32.56 27.49
N LEU A 149 -6.61 -32.23 28.48
CA LEU A 149 -6.95 -32.30 29.91
C LEU A 149 -8.17 -31.42 30.26
N ARG A 150 -8.28 -30.22 29.67
CA ARG A 150 -9.46 -29.35 29.87
C ARG A 150 -10.72 -30.00 29.33
N GLY A 151 -10.64 -30.54 28.11
CA GLY A 151 -11.75 -31.22 27.45
C GLY A 151 -12.22 -32.43 28.26
N GLU A 152 -11.28 -33.27 28.68
CA GLU A 152 -11.57 -34.44 29.48
C GLU A 152 -12.15 -34.04 30.84
N LEU A 153 -11.52 -33.13 31.59
CA LEU A 153 -12.02 -32.71 32.90
C LEU A 153 -13.45 -32.14 32.83
N LYS A 154 -13.76 -31.34 31.79
CA LYS A 154 -15.11 -30.81 31.55
C LYS A 154 -16.12 -31.92 31.29
N GLN A 155 -15.75 -32.91 30.47
CA GLN A 155 -16.61 -34.07 30.19
C GLN A 155 -16.85 -34.89 31.47
N ARG A 156 -15.80 -35.19 32.24
CA ARG A 156 -15.87 -35.99 33.47
C ARG A 156 -16.73 -35.31 34.55
N LYS A 157 -16.59 -33.98 34.74
CA LYS A 157 -17.44 -33.20 35.66
C LYS A 157 -18.91 -33.15 35.23
N SER A 158 -19.19 -33.13 33.92
CA SER A 158 -20.57 -33.20 33.40
C SER A 158 -21.23 -34.53 33.79
N VAL A 159 -20.52 -35.65 33.56
CA VAL A 159 -21.01 -36.98 33.93
C VAL A 159 -21.23 -37.11 35.44
N GLU A 160 -20.31 -36.59 36.25
CA GLU A 160 -20.45 -36.57 37.71
C GLU A 160 -21.71 -35.80 38.16
N ALA A 161 -21.96 -34.62 37.59
CA ALA A 161 -23.14 -33.80 37.91
C ALA A 161 -24.45 -34.48 37.49
N GLU A 162 -24.45 -35.12 36.33
CA GLU A 162 -25.58 -35.90 35.82
C GLU A 162 -25.88 -37.12 36.71
N LEU A 163 -24.87 -37.87 37.14
CA LEU A 163 -25.01 -38.99 38.08
C LEU A 163 -25.50 -38.54 39.46
N LYS A 164 -24.99 -37.42 39.99
CA LYS A 164 -25.52 -36.83 41.25
C LYS A 164 -27.01 -36.50 41.15
N THR A 165 -27.42 -35.92 40.03
CA THR A 165 -28.82 -35.56 39.78
C THR A 165 -29.71 -36.79 39.63
N ALA A 166 -29.22 -37.83 38.95
CA ALA A 166 -29.92 -39.11 38.83
C ALA A 166 -30.10 -39.78 40.21
N LEU A 167 -29.05 -39.82 41.01
CA LEU A 167 -29.07 -40.42 42.35
C LEU A 167 -30.06 -39.72 43.29
N SER A 168 -30.04 -38.38 43.34
CA SER A 168 -30.97 -37.61 44.17
C SER A 168 -32.44 -37.77 43.76
N SER A 169 -32.67 -38.05 42.48
CA SER A 169 -34.02 -38.22 41.95
C SER A 169 -34.59 -39.62 42.21
N ILE A 170 -33.74 -40.63 42.40
CA ILE A 170 -34.17 -41.98 42.82
C ILE A 170 -34.54 -41.98 44.30
N THR A 171 -33.77 -41.30 45.15
CA THR A 171 -34.06 -41.20 46.59
C THR A 171 -35.25 -40.29 46.92
N GLY A 172 -35.57 -39.32 46.05
CA GLY A 172 -36.73 -38.42 46.20
C GLY A 172 -38.06 -38.97 45.63
N GLY A 173 -38.06 -40.18 45.07
CA GLY A 173 -39.19 -40.76 44.34
C GLY A 173 -39.11 -40.51 42.83
N LEU A 174 -39.19 -41.59 42.04
CA LEU A 174 -39.16 -41.54 40.58
C LEU A 174 -40.38 -40.79 40.01
N SER A 175 -40.14 -39.58 39.51
CA SER A 175 -41.09 -38.85 38.65
C SER A 175 -40.92 -39.26 37.18
N GLU A 176 -41.96 -39.08 36.36
CA GLU A 176 -41.91 -39.33 34.91
C GLU A 176 -40.82 -38.51 34.20
N SER A 177 -40.50 -37.31 34.73
CA SER A 177 -39.37 -36.48 34.28
C SER A 177 -38.00 -37.07 34.66
N THR A 178 -37.91 -37.74 35.81
CA THR A 178 -36.69 -38.39 36.31
C THR A 178 -36.34 -39.60 35.45
N GLU A 179 -37.34 -40.40 35.10
CA GLU A 179 -37.18 -41.59 34.27
C GLU A 179 -36.65 -41.23 32.88
N THR A 180 -37.27 -40.25 32.23
CA THR A 180 -36.84 -39.75 30.92
C THR A 180 -35.40 -39.21 30.95
N LYS A 181 -35.00 -38.56 32.06
CA LYS A 181 -33.62 -38.08 32.24
C LYS A 181 -32.63 -39.23 32.41
N LEU A 182 -32.98 -40.26 33.18
CA LEU A 182 -32.16 -41.47 33.38
C LEU A 182 -32.01 -42.26 32.08
N GLU A 183 -33.09 -42.47 31.33
CA GLU A 183 -33.05 -43.12 30.01
C GLU A 183 -32.19 -42.34 29.01
N ARG A 184 -32.29 -41.01 28.99
CA ARG A 184 -31.44 -40.16 28.15
C ARG A 184 -29.96 -40.24 28.56
N LEU A 185 -29.70 -40.29 29.87
CA LEU A 185 -28.35 -40.44 30.42
C LEU A 185 -27.73 -41.78 29.99
N LEU A 186 -28.49 -42.87 30.10
CA LEU A 186 -28.08 -44.23 29.73
C LEU A 186 -28.02 -44.47 28.22
N GLY A 187 -28.77 -43.68 27.44
CA GLY A 187 -28.69 -43.64 25.99
C GLY A 187 -27.54 -42.78 25.46
N SER A 188 -26.83 -42.05 26.31
CA SER A 188 -25.68 -41.26 25.87
C SER A 188 -24.46 -42.15 25.63
N GLU A 189 -23.82 -42.03 24.46
CA GLU A 189 -22.54 -42.69 24.17
C GLU A 189 -21.48 -42.39 25.24
N ARG A 190 -21.59 -41.21 25.87
CA ARG A 190 -20.70 -40.77 26.95
C ARG A 190 -20.80 -41.63 28.20
N LEU A 191 -21.99 -42.11 28.57
CA LEU A 191 -22.15 -42.98 29.74
C LEU A 191 -21.88 -44.45 29.40
N ALA A 192 -22.11 -44.86 28.15
CA ALA A 192 -21.83 -46.22 27.68
C ALA A 192 -20.34 -46.59 27.84
N GLN A 193 -19.44 -45.67 27.48
CA GLN A 193 -17.99 -45.85 27.69
C GLN A 193 -17.60 -46.02 29.17
N TRP A 194 -18.35 -45.41 30.09
CA TRP A 194 -18.11 -45.53 31.53
C TRP A 194 -18.69 -46.81 32.14
N LEU A 195 -19.85 -47.25 31.63
CA LEU A 195 -20.48 -48.50 32.03
C LEU A 195 -19.60 -49.70 31.64
N GLU A 196 -18.92 -49.61 30.49
CA GLU A 196 -17.95 -50.60 30.01
C GLU A 196 -16.75 -50.73 30.97
N VAL A 197 -16.20 -49.61 31.47
CA VAL A 197 -15.11 -49.60 32.46
C VAL A 197 -15.50 -50.28 33.77
N LEU A 198 -16.78 -50.26 34.15
CA LEU A 198 -17.27 -50.83 35.41
C LEU A 198 -17.89 -52.22 35.24
N SER A 199 -17.81 -52.81 34.04
CA SER A 199 -18.44 -54.11 33.72
C SER A 199 -19.94 -54.15 34.05
N LEU A 200 -20.61 -52.99 34.07
CA LEU A 200 -22.05 -52.88 34.25
C LEU A 200 -22.69 -52.93 32.87
N SER A 201 -23.44 -53.99 32.58
CA SER A 201 -24.17 -54.08 31.31
C SER A 201 -25.21 -52.95 31.23
N PRO A 202 -25.20 -52.12 30.16
CA PRO A 202 -26.26 -51.14 29.92
C PRO A 202 -27.65 -51.79 29.91
N GLU A 203 -27.74 -53.04 29.46
CA GLU A 203 -28.96 -53.85 29.47
C GLU A 203 -29.47 -54.14 30.88
N LEU A 204 -28.56 -54.38 31.84
CA LEU A 204 -28.93 -54.59 33.23
C LEU A 204 -29.57 -53.33 33.84
N VAL A 205 -28.99 -52.15 33.56
CA VAL A 205 -29.54 -50.88 34.07
C VAL A 205 -30.88 -50.56 33.43
N ARG A 206 -31.05 -50.82 32.12
CA ARG A 206 -32.35 -50.69 31.43
C ARG A 206 -33.40 -51.65 31.99
N GLN A 207 -33.02 -52.89 32.30
CA GLN A 207 -33.91 -53.85 32.94
C GLN A 207 -34.35 -53.36 34.32
N MET A 208 -33.44 -52.84 35.13
CA MET A 208 -33.76 -52.29 36.45
C MET A 208 -34.70 -51.08 36.36
N LEU A 209 -34.51 -50.19 35.39
CA LEU A 209 -35.44 -49.07 35.13
C LEU A 209 -36.81 -49.56 34.66
N ALA A 210 -36.86 -50.54 33.75
CA ALA A 210 -38.13 -51.10 33.28
C ALA A 210 -38.91 -51.78 34.41
N THR A 211 -38.22 -52.46 35.31
CA THR A 211 -38.79 -53.04 36.53
C THR A 211 -39.27 -51.97 37.49
N LEU A 212 -38.49 -50.90 37.71
CA LEU A 212 -38.87 -49.76 38.54
C LEU A 212 -40.12 -49.04 38.02
N LYS A 213 -40.21 -48.82 36.71
CA LYS A 213 -41.38 -48.24 36.07
C LYS A 213 -42.62 -49.09 36.30
N SER A 214 -42.51 -50.38 35.99
CA SER A 214 -43.65 -51.29 36.05
C SER A 214 -44.13 -51.52 37.49
N THR A 215 -43.19 -51.66 38.44
CA THR A 215 -43.53 -51.78 39.87
C THR A 215 -44.03 -50.45 40.44
N GLY A 216 -43.46 -49.32 40.01
CA GLY A 216 -43.90 -47.97 40.36
C GLY A 216 -45.34 -47.68 39.93
N ASP A 217 -45.70 -48.00 38.69
CA ASP A 217 -47.06 -47.86 38.17
C ASP A 217 -48.09 -48.66 38.99
N ILE A 218 -47.72 -49.86 39.45
CA ILE A 218 -48.58 -50.68 40.32
C ILE A 218 -48.73 -50.07 41.72
N VAL A 219 -47.62 -49.65 42.33
CA VAL A 219 -47.59 -49.12 43.70
C VAL A 219 -48.21 -47.72 43.81
N ALA A 220 -48.23 -46.95 42.71
CA ALA A 220 -48.87 -45.63 42.66
C ALA A 220 -50.39 -45.70 42.88
N VAL A 221 -51.01 -46.86 42.62
CA VAL A 221 -52.43 -47.09 42.90
C VAL A 221 -52.58 -47.59 44.34
N PRO A 222 -53.46 -46.99 45.17
CA PRO A 222 -53.75 -47.49 46.51
C PRO A 222 -54.11 -48.97 46.48
N CYS A 223 -53.58 -49.76 47.41
CA CYS A 223 -53.75 -51.22 47.44
C CYS A 223 -55.24 -51.64 47.36
N GLU A 224 -56.12 -50.93 48.07
CA GLU A 224 -57.57 -51.16 48.03
C GLU A 224 -58.17 -50.95 46.63
N GLU A 225 -57.70 -49.95 45.90
CA GLU A 225 -58.17 -49.64 44.56
C GLU A 225 -57.59 -50.59 43.52
N TYR A 226 -56.35 -51.04 43.73
CA TYR A 226 -55.71 -52.08 42.94
C TYR A 226 -56.50 -53.39 43.02
N GLU A 227 -56.80 -53.87 44.23
CA GLU A 227 -57.55 -55.12 44.44
C GLU A 227 -59.00 -55.01 43.96
N LYS A 228 -59.62 -53.83 44.07
CA LYS A 228 -61.01 -53.63 43.63
C LYS A 228 -61.16 -53.52 42.11
N ARG A 229 -60.17 -52.96 41.41
CA ARG A 229 -60.33 -52.57 39.99
C ARG A 229 -59.32 -53.18 39.04
N ILE A 230 -58.07 -53.37 39.47
CA ILE A 230 -56.99 -53.83 38.59
C ILE A 230 -56.88 -55.35 38.62
N SER A 231 -56.87 -55.96 39.81
CA SER A 231 -56.82 -57.41 39.98
C SER A 231 -57.99 -58.13 39.24
N PRO A 232 -59.26 -57.67 39.34
CA PRO A 232 -60.36 -58.25 38.57
C PRO A 232 -60.25 -58.01 37.06
N ALA A 233 -59.75 -56.84 36.64
CA ALA A 233 -59.56 -56.51 35.24
C ALA A 233 -58.46 -57.38 34.59
N HIS A 234 -57.36 -57.63 35.31
CA HIS A 234 -56.30 -58.54 34.90
C HIS A 234 -56.82 -59.98 34.76
N ASN A 235 -57.58 -60.47 35.74
CA ASN A 235 -58.21 -61.79 35.67
C ASN A 235 -59.20 -61.90 34.49
N ALA A 236 -59.99 -60.86 34.22
CA ALA A 236 -60.89 -60.84 33.08
C ALA A 236 -60.15 -60.90 31.73
N LEU A 237 -59.00 -60.23 31.59
CA LEU A 237 -58.16 -60.32 30.39
C LEU A 237 -57.61 -61.75 30.19
N ARG A 238 -57.20 -62.40 31.28
CA ARG A 238 -56.67 -63.77 31.25
C ARG A 238 -57.73 -64.78 30.77
N HIS A 239 -58.98 -64.58 31.13
CA HIS A 239 -60.09 -65.45 30.74
C HIS A 239 -60.73 -65.07 29.39
N GLY A 240 -59.97 -64.43 28.50
CA GLY A 240 -60.40 -64.13 27.13
C GLY A 240 -61.27 -62.87 27.00
N GLY A 241 -61.30 -62.01 28.02
CA GLY A 241 -62.00 -60.74 27.96
C GLY A 241 -61.38 -59.78 26.93
N ASP A 242 -62.22 -59.02 26.22
CA ASP A 242 -61.76 -58.06 25.23
C ASP A 242 -60.92 -56.94 25.87
N ARG A 243 -59.66 -56.82 25.41
CA ARG A 243 -58.68 -55.86 25.91
C ARG A 243 -59.17 -54.42 25.75
N GLY A 244 -59.80 -54.09 24.63
CA GLY A 244 -60.33 -52.75 24.40
C GLY A 244 -61.41 -52.36 25.42
N THR A 245 -62.33 -53.28 25.70
CA THR A 245 -63.46 -53.06 26.62
C THR A 245 -63.01 -52.96 28.07
N ILE A 246 -62.06 -53.80 28.51
CA ILE A 246 -61.54 -53.77 29.88
C ILE A 246 -60.76 -52.47 30.15
N PHE A 247 -59.92 -52.04 29.19
CA PHE A 247 -59.21 -50.77 29.30
C PHE A 247 -60.13 -49.55 29.23
N LYS A 248 -61.24 -49.61 28.47
CA LYS A 248 -62.25 -48.52 28.44
C LYS A 248 -63.00 -48.38 29.78
N ARG A 249 -63.17 -49.45 30.55
CA ARG A 249 -63.84 -49.44 31.87
C ARG A 249 -63.00 -48.80 32.98
N LEU A 250 -61.68 -48.75 32.82
CA LEU A 250 -60.80 -48.04 33.74
C LEU A 250 -60.82 -46.53 33.40
N ALA A 251 -61.50 -45.73 34.22
CA ALA A 251 -61.67 -44.30 33.94
C ALA A 251 -60.35 -43.50 34.04
N HIS A 252 -59.47 -43.87 34.97
CA HIS A 252 -58.23 -43.12 35.24
C HIS A 252 -57.03 -43.68 34.47
N PRO A 253 -56.18 -42.82 33.88
CA PRO A 253 -54.95 -43.23 33.20
C PRO A 253 -53.99 -44.04 34.08
N GLU A 254 -53.91 -43.73 35.37
CA GLU A 254 -53.07 -44.44 36.35
C GLU A 254 -53.49 -45.90 36.52
N LEU A 255 -54.79 -46.18 36.56
CA LEU A 255 -55.31 -47.55 36.62
C LEU A 255 -54.99 -48.34 35.34
N LYS A 256 -55.01 -47.68 34.18
CA LYS A 256 -54.63 -48.30 32.90
C LYS A 256 -53.14 -48.63 32.86
N ARG A 257 -52.27 -47.71 33.32
CA ARG A 257 -50.82 -47.94 33.43
C ARG A 257 -50.51 -49.09 34.39
N ALA A 258 -51.10 -49.06 35.57
CA ALA A 258 -50.95 -50.11 36.57
C ALA A 258 -51.44 -51.48 36.05
N LEU A 259 -52.54 -51.54 35.29
CA LEU A 259 -52.99 -52.78 34.63
C LEU A 259 -52.01 -53.26 33.55
N GLN A 260 -51.47 -52.37 32.71
CA GLN A 260 -50.46 -52.73 31.71
C GLN A 260 -49.17 -53.25 32.36
N ALA A 261 -48.71 -52.58 33.40
CA ALA A 261 -47.55 -52.98 34.17
C ALA A 261 -47.75 -54.35 34.84
N THR A 262 -48.95 -54.58 35.39
CA THR A 262 -49.35 -55.88 35.96
C THR A 262 -49.25 -57.00 34.93
N ILE A 263 -49.84 -56.83 33.74
CA ILE A 263 -49.77 -57.81 32.64
C ILE A 263 -48.31 -58.10 32.30
N LYS A 264 -47.52 -57.05 32.06
CA LYS A 264 -46.11 -57.17 31.64
C LYS A 264 -45.25 -57.91 32.67
N LEU A 265 -45.44 -57.62 33.96
CA LEU A 265 -44.68 -58.25 35.03
C LEU A 265 -45.10 -59.71 35.24
N VAL A 266 -46.39 -60.02 35.17
CA VAL A 266 -46.89 -61.41 35.24
C VAL A 266 -46.38 -62.24 34.07
N ASP A 267 -46.44 -61.71 32.84
CA ASP A 267 -45.88 -62.35 31.65
C ASP A 267 -44.35 -62.61 31.77
N SER A 268 -43.67 -61.81 32.61
CA SER A 268 -42.24 -61.94 32.90
C SER A 268 -41.93 -62.81 34.12
N GLY A 269 -42.93 -63.47 34.73
CA GLY A 269 -42.77 -64.41 35.84
C GLY A 269 -43.03 -63.86 37.25
N ALA A 270 -43.65 -62.68 37.39
CA ALA A 270 -44.09 -62.17 38.69
C ALA A 270 -45.19 -63.06 39.33
N PRO A 271 -45.31 -63.11 40.67
CA PRO A 271 -46.26 -63.99 41.35
C PRO A 271 -47.72 -63.67 40.98
N GLU A 272 -48.46 -64.70 40.56
CA GLU A 272 -49.82 -64.59 40.00
C GLU A 272 -50.95 -64.49 41.04
N LYS A 273 -50.71 -64.81 42.31
CA LYS A 273 -51.76 -64.87 43.36
C LYS A 273 -51.74 -63.63 44.27
N GLU A 274 -52.82 -63.44 45.04
CA GLU A 274 -53.04 -62.37 46.03
C GLU A 274 -51.72 -61.91 46.67
N GLY A 275 -51.31 -60.68 46.35
CA GLY A 275 -50.04 -60.13 46.83
C GLY A 275 -49.14 -59.49 45.76
N ILE A 276 -49.54 -59.40 44.49
CA ILE A 276 -48.73 -58.72 43.45
C ILE A 276 -48.45 -57.25 43.77
N HIS A 277 -49.37 -56.53 44.42
CA HIS A 277 -49.14 -55.15 44.88
C HIS A 277 -48.04 -55.09 45.95
N LYS A 278 -48.10 -55.99 46.94
CA LYS A 278 -47.09 -56.13 48.00
C LYS A 278 -45.74 -56.59 47.46
N TRP A 279 -45.75 -57.52 46.50
CA TRP A 279 -44.56 -57.95 45.78
C TRP A 279 -43.95 -56.79 44.98
N ALA A 280 -44.76 -56.04 44.23
CA ALA A 280 -44.30 -54.88 43.48
C ALA A 280 -43.74 -53.80 44.39
N ALA A 281 -44.32 -53.59 45.59
CA ALA A 281 -43.74 -52.69 46.59
C ALA A 281 -42.38 -53.17 47.10
N GLY A 282 -42.20 -54.47 47.35
CA GLY A 282 -40.92 -55.05 47.74
C GLY A 282 -39.87 -55.01 46.62
N GLU A 283 -40.28 -55.34 45.40
CA GLU A 283 -39.41 -55.37 44.23
C GLU A 283 -39.03 -53.96 43.76
N LYS A 284 -39.93 -52.98 43.91
CA LYS A 284 -39.63 -51.56 43.71
C LYS A 284 -38.51 -51.11 44.63
N THR A 285 -38.65 -51.33 45.95
CA THR A 285 -37.62 -50.98 46.94
C THR A 285 -36.30 -51.68 46.63
N ARG A 286 -36.34 -52.96 46.24
CA ARG A 286 -35.14 -53.72 45.85
C ARG A 286 -34.48 -53.14 44.61
N ALA A 287 -35.23 -52.82 43.57
CA ALA A 287 -34.72 -52.26 42.33
C ALA A 287 -34.20 -50.83 42.52
N GLU A 288 -34.83 -50.02 43.39
CA GLU A 288 -34.37 -48.67 43.76
C GLU A 288 -33.02 -48.77 44.48
N GLN A 289 -32.90 -49.69 45.43
CA GLN A 289 -31.64 -49.91 46.16
C GLN A 289 -30.53 -50.37 45.22
N GLN A 290 -30.79 -51.38 44.38
CA GLN A 290 -29.78 -51.89 43.45
C GLN A 290 -29.35 -50.82 42.42
N LEU A 291 -30.30 -50.01 41.91
CA LEU A 291 -29.99 -48.95 40.96
C LEU A 291 -29.20 -47.82 41.62
N SER A 292 -29.58 -47.44 42.85
CA SER A 292 -28.85 -46.48 43.68
C SER A 292 -27.43 -46.96 43.95
N ASP A 293 -27.23 -48.23 44.32
CA ASP A 293 -25.90 -48.81 44.55
C ASP A 293 -25.04 -48.81 43.27
N ALA A 294 -25.63 -49.13 42.12
CA ALA A 294 -24.94 -49.09 40.83
C ALA A 294 -24.53 -47.66 40.45
N LEU A 295 -25.43 -46.69 40.60
CA LEU A 295 -25.17 -45.28 40.31
C LEU A 295 -24.18 -44.65 41.31
N ASN A 296 -24.20 -45.07 42.58
CA ASN A 296 -23.21 -44.66 43.57
C ASN A 296 -21.81 -45.14 43.21
N LYS A 297 -21.65 -46.40 42.78
CA LYS A 297 -20.36 -46.93 42.30
C LYS A 297 -19.86 -46.17 41.06
N LEU A 298 -20.76 -45.87 40.12
CA LEU A 298 -20.46 -45.03 38.95
C LEU A 298 -20.00 -43.63 39.37
N LEU A 299 -20.70 -43.02 40.32
CA LEU A 299 -20.39 -41.69 40.84
C LEU A 299 -19.06 -41.64 41.59
N GLU A 300 -18.76 -42.64 42.43
CA GLU A 300 -17.47 -42.75 43.10
C GLU A 300 -16.32 -42.89 42.11
N ASN A 301 -16.49 -43.72 41.07
CA ASN A 301 -15.48 -43.84 40.03
C ASN A 301 -15.31 -42.52 39.26
N ALA A 302 -16.43 -41.85 38.95
CA ALA A 302 -16.40 -40.54 38.29
C ALA A 302 -15.64 -39.49 39.08
N ARG A 303 -15.86 -39.44 40.41
CA ARG A 303 -15.12 -38.58 41.31
C ARG A 303 -13.63 -38.91 41.33
N ARG A 304 -13.24 -40.18 41.48
CA ARG A 304 -11.81 -40.57 41.47
C ARG A 304 -11.09 -40.14 40.21
N HIS A 305 -11.72 -40.25 39.04
CA HIS A 305 -11.14 -39.78 37.79
C HIS A 305 -11.03 -38.25 37.74
N VAL A 306 -12.04 -37.52 38.22
CA VAL A 306 -11.96 -36.05 38.34
C VAL A 306 -10.84 -35.64 39.30
N ASP A 307 -10.71 -36.33 40.44
CA ASP A 307 -9.72 -36.07 41.48
C ASP A 307 -8.29 -36.40 41.01
N ASP A 308 -8.10 -37.36 40.11
CA ASP A 308 -6.79 -37.66 39.48
C ASP A 308 -6.44 -36.67 38.35
N LEU A 309 -7.43 -36.25 37.56
CA LEU A 309 -7.23 -35.35 36.42
C LEU A 309 -7.06 -33.88 36.85
N ALA A 310 -7.78 -33.42 37.88
CA ALA A 310 -7.75 -32.02 38.30
C ALA A 310 -6.33 -31.55 38.69
N PRO A 311 -5.55 -32.28 39.52
CA PRO A 311 -4.17 -31.88 39.85
C PRO A 311 -3.21 -31.92 38.66
N LYS A 312 -3.48 -32.74 37.64
CA LYS A 312 -2.69 -32.78 36.39
C LYS A 312 -2.99 -31.55 35.55
N TYR A 313 -4.27 -31.21 35.39
CA TYR A 313 -4.71 -29.98 34.72
C TYR A 313 -4.17 -28.74 35.43
N ASP A 314 -4.30 -28.64 36.75
CA ASP A 314 -3.89 -27.45 37.50
C ASP A 314 -2.38 -27.22 37.42
N ARG A 315 -1.56 -28.28 37.47
CA ARG A 315 -0.11 -28.19 37.27
C ARG A 315 0.25 -27.72 35.86
N ALA A 316 -0.36 -28.30 34.83
CA ALA A 316 -0.12 -27.91 33.44
C ALA A 316 -0.60 -26.47 33.17
N ALA A 317 -1.77 -26.08 33.70
CA ALA A 317 -2.32 -24.74 33.58
C ALA A 317 -1.46 -23.69 34.29
N THR A 318 -0.95 -24.01 35.48
CA THR A 318 -0.04 -23.13 36.23
C THR A 318 1.29 -22.98 35.52
N GLY A 319 1.85 -24.06 34.99
CA GLY A 319 3.06 -24.02 34.17
C GLY A 319 2.90 -23.17 32.91
N TYR A 320 1.80 -23.36 32.18
CA TYR A 320 1.48 -22.56 31.00
C TYR A 320 1.28 -21.08 31.35
N LYS A 321 0.53 -20.78 32.41
CA LYS A 321 0.33 -19.41 32.89
C LYS A 321 1.64 -18.73 33.28
N SER A 322 2.50 -19.42 34.02
CA SER A 322 3.83 -18.90 34.40
C SER A 322 4.71 -18.61 33.18
N ALA A 323 4.69 -19.49 32.16
CA ALA A 323 5.39 -19.26 30.90
C ALA A 323 4.81 -18.07 30.12
N LEU A 324 3.48 -17.91 30.10
CA LEU A 324 2.80 -16.80 29.45
C LEU A 324 3.08 -15.47 30.15
N ASP A 325 2.99 -15.43 31.48
CA ASP A 325 3.28 -14.24 32.30
C ASP A 325 4.75 -13.81 32.11
N LYS A 326 5.69 -14.77 32.16
CA LYS A 326 7.11 -14.51 31.87
C LYS A 326 7.33 -13.95 30.47
N TRP A 327 6.74 -14.57 29.45
CA TRP A 327 6.83 -14.07 28.07
C TRP A 327 6.22 -12.67 27.93
N SER A 328 5.08 -12.42 28.57
CA SER A 328 4.39 -11.12 28.57
C SER A 328 5.29 -10.03 29.14
N ASP A 329 5.94 -10.28 30.28
CA ASP A 329 6.86 -9.34 30.93
C ASP A 329 8.11 -9.07 30.07
N GLU A 330 8.73 -10.13 29.54
CA GLU A 330 9.89 -10.02 28.65
C GLU A 330 9.55 -9.26 27.36
N SER A 331 8.39 -9.55 26.76
CA SER A 331 7.87 -8.90 25.56
C SER A 331 7.51 -7.43 25.82
N ALA A 332 6.87 -7.10 26.95
CA ALA A 332 6.56 -5.73 27.32
C ALA A 332 7.83 -4.89 27.53
N LYS A 333 8.83 -5.45 28.24
CA LYS A 333 10.12 -4.81 28.44
C LYS A 333 10.85 -4.58 27.10
N ALA A 334 10.94 -5.62 26.25
CA ALA A 334 11.60 -5.51 24.94
C ALA A 334 10.91 -4.49 24.03
N ARG A 335 9.57 -4.44 24.01
CA ARG A 335 8.81 -3.43 23.27
C ARG A 335 9.07 -2.03 23.79
N SER A 336 9.06 -1.83 25.12
CA SER A 336 9.35 -0.52 25.72
C SER A 336 10.77 -0.04 25.36
N THR A 337 11.76 -0.93 25.41
CA THR A 337 13.14 -0.60 25.01
C THR A 337 13.22 -0.26 23.52
N LEU A 338 12.54 -1.03 22.66
CA LEU A 338 12.48 -0.75 21.22
C LEU A 338 11.83 0.59 20.92
N HIS A 339 10.68 0.90 21.52
CA HIS A 339 9.99 2.17 21.30
C HIS A 339 10.85 3.36 21.69
N GLU A 340 11.53 3.30 22.84
CA GLU A 340 12.42 4.37 23.28
C GLU A 340 13.66 4.51 22.38
N ALA A 341 14.25 3.39 21.95
CA ALA A 341 15.39 3.42 21.04
C ALA A 341 15.00 3.98 19.66
N VAL A 342 13.87 3.54 19.10
CA VAL A 342 13.33 4.05 17.83
C VAL A 342 12.95 5.52 17.92
N ARG A 343 12.37 5.98 19.04
CA ARG A 343 12.07 7.40 19.27
C ARG A 343 13.35 8.24 19.17
N ARG A 344 14.40 7.86 19.90
CA ARG A 344 15.70 8.56 19.87
C ARG A 344 16.33 8.54 18.47
N ALA A 345 16.31 7.39 17.79
CA ALA A 345 16.80 7.28 16.42
C ALA A 345 16.01 8.16 15.44
N THR A 346 14.69 8.25 15.60
CA THR A 346 13.81 9.07 14.73
C THR A 346 14.04 10.56 14.97
N GLU A 347 14.14 11.00 16.23
CA GLU A 347 14.49 12.39 16.58
C GLU A 347 15.86 12.79 16.03
N LEU A 348 16.83 11.87 16.13
CA LEU A 348 18.15 12.06 15.56
C LEU A 348 18.10 12.18 14.04
N GLN A 349 17.36 11.29 13.37
CA GLN A 349 17.17 11.31 11.92
C GLN A 349 16.49 12.60 11.44
N PHE A 350 15.49 13.08 12.17
CA PHE A 350 14.82 14.36 11.87
C PHE A 350 15.81 15.53 11.93
N ARG A 351 16.64 15.58 12.98
CA ARG A 351 17.61 16.66 13.20
C ARG A 351 18.82 16.58 12.25
N LEU A 352 19.34 15.38 11.97
CA LEU A 352 20.57 15.17 11.22
C LEU A 352 20.35 14.84 9.74
N GLY A 353 19.22 14.25 9.36
CA GLY A 353 18.98 13.74 8.00
C GLY A 353 19.21 14.80 6.90
N PRO A 354 18.49 15.93 6.94
CA PRO A 354 18.72 17.04 6.00
C PRO A 354 20.15 17.60 6.05
N LYS A 355 20.74 17.74 7.25
CA LYS A 355 22.12 18.21 7.42
C LYS A 355 23.13 17.25 6.83
N PHE A 356 22.89 15.95 6.96
CA PHE A 356 23.72 14.90 6.39
C PHE A 356 23.69 14.94 4.87
N LEU A 357 22.52 15.03 4.24
CA LEU A 357 22.42 15.14 2.78
C LEU A 357 23.15 16.38 2.26
N LEU A 358 22.97 17.53 2.90
CA LEU A 358 23.67 18.77 2.55
C LEU A 358 25.19 18.69 2.85
N GLY A 359 25.57 18.02 3.93
CA GLY A 359 26.96 17.74 4.27
C GLY A 359 27.63 16.84 3.24
N LEU A 360 26.90 15.84 2.75
CA LEU A 360 27.35 14.93 1.71
C LEU A 360 27.50 15.65 0.36
N GLU A 361 26.58 16.55 0.00
CA GLU A 361 26.75 17.46 -1.16
C GLU A 361 28.04 18.30 -1.02
N GLY A 362 28.32 18.80 0.19
CA GLY A 362 29.57 19.51 0.48
C GLY A 362 30.81 18.62 0.39
N ALA A 363 30.72 17.38 0.86
CA ALA A 363 31.80 16.40 0.76
C ALA A 363 32.08 16.05 -0.71
N CYS A 364 31.05 15.81 -1.51
CA CYS A 364 31.20 15.53 -2.94
C CYS A 364 31.96 16.66 -3.66
N ARG A 365 31.59 17.92 -3.40
CA ARG A 365 32.31 19.09 -3.94
C ARG A 365 33.79 19.13 -3.51
N ARG A 366 34.10 18.85 -2.24
CA ARG A 366 35.48 18.83 -1.73
C ARG A 366 36.33 17.72 -2.35
N HIS A 367 35.71 16.56 -2.61
CA HIS A 367 36.37 15.39 -3.17
C HIS A 367 36.30 15.34 -4.71
N ASN A 368 35.78 16.39 -5.37
CA ASN A 368 35.55 16.44 -6.81
C ASN A 368 34.74 15.25 -7.35
N VAL A 369 33.75 14.81 -6.57
CA VAL A 369 32.79 13.77 -6.93
C VAL A 369 31.55 14.45 -7.48
N GLU A 370 31.11 14.05 -8.66
CA GLU A 370 29.88 14.58 -9.25
C GLU A 370 28.68 14.13 -8.41
N CYS A 371 27.84 15.08 -7.99
CA CYS A 371 26.60 14.80 -7.27
C CYS A 371 25.48 15.73 -7.70
N VAL A 372 24.24 15.24 -7.66
CA VAL A 372 23.04 16.00 -8.01
C VAL A 372 21.92 15.75 -7.01
N SER A 373 21.32 16.82 -6.48
CA SER A 373 20.12 16.71 -5.64
C SER A 373 18.93 16.28 -6.49
N VAL A 374 18.19 15.29 -5.99
CA VAL A 374 17.03 14.71 -6.65
C VAL A 374 15.79 14.99 -5.80
N PRO A 375 15.04 16.06 -6.08
CA PRO A 375 13.87 16.41 -5.28
C PRO A 375 12.62 15.64 -5.71
N TRP A 376 11.94 14.97 -4.77
CA TRP A 376 10.56 14.50 -4.96
C TRP A 376 9.53 15.46 -4.34
N ASP A 377 9.96 16.29 -3.40
CA ASP A 377 9.25 17.49 -2.93
C ASP A 377 10.23 18.68 -2.93
N PRO A 378 10.34 19.41 -4.07
CA PRO A 378 11.33 20.46 -4.23
C PRO A 378 11.18 21.64 -3.26
N ALA A 379 9.94 22.01 -2.91
CA ALA A 379 9.69 23.10 -1.96
C ALA A 379 10.18 22.72 -0.56
N ARG A 380 9.95 21.47 -0.15
CA ARG A 380 10.45 20.93 1.12
C ARG A 380 11.95 20.86 1.18
N MET A 381 12.57 20.42 0.08
CA MET A 381 14.03 20.43 -0.05
C MET A 381 14.58 21.83 0.16
N VAL A 382 14.01 22.86 -0.49
CA VAL A 382 14.46 24.25 -0.34
C VAL A 382 14.35 24.69 1.12
N GLY A 383 13.20 24.49 1.76
CA GLY A 383 13.00 24.87 3.16
C GLY A 383 14.03 24.21 4.10
N TRP A 384 14.29 22.91 3.93
CA TRP A 384 15.31 22.22 4.72
C TRP A 384 16.74 22.68 4.44
N LYS A 385 17.09 22.94 3.17
CA LYS A 385 18.42 23.45 2.79
C LYS A 385 18.69 24.83 3.40
N LEU A 386 17.67 25.71 3.44
CA LEU A 386 17.74 27.01 4.10
C LEU A 386 17.94 26.87 5.62
N ALA A 387 17.11 26.03 6.26
CA ALA A 387 17.21 25.76 7.70
C ALA A 387 18.59 25.22 8.09
N CYS A 388 19.15 24.29 7.30
CA CYS A 388 20.46 23.69 7.58
C CYS A 388 21.64 24.64 7.36
N ARG A 389 21.50 25.67 6.52
CA ARG A 389 22.55 26.67 6.26
C ARG A 389 22.57 27.82 7.28
N GLY A 390 21.76 27.76 8.34
CA GLY A 390 21.68 28.83 9.33
C GLY A 390 20.98 30.09 8.79
N LYS A 391 20.29 29.98 7.66
CA LYS A 391 19.43 31.01 7.07
C LYS A 391 17.96 30.67 7.33
N SER A 392 17.66 30.05 8.48
CA SER A 392 16.31 29.59 8.81
C SER A 392 15.32 30.76 8.79
N VAL A 393 14.25 30.60 8.03
CA VAL A 393 13.14 31.56 8.01
C VAL A 393 12.28 31.32 9.24
N SER A 394 11.83 32.35 9.94
CA SER A 394 10.85 32.16 11.02
C SER A 394 9.45 31.89 10.45
N VAL A 395 8.60 31.16 11.18
CA VAL A 395 7.20 30.97 10.76
C VAL A 395 6.48 32.31 10.59
N ARG A 396 6.86 33.32 11.38
CA ARG A 396 6.34 34.68 11.27
C ARG A 396 6.71 35.33 9.94
N ASP A 397 7.94 35.20 9.48
CA ASP A 397 8.40 35.79 8.22
C ASP A 397 7.73 35.10 7.02
N LEU A 398 7.59 33.77 7.06
CA LEU A 398 6.82 33.01 6.05
C LEU A 398 5.36 33.48 5.99
N SER A 399 4.72 33.60 7.15
CA SER A 399 3.32 34.05 7.23
C SER A 399 3.15 35.48 6.72
N GLY A 400 4.09 36.37 7.05
CA GLY A 400 4.11 37.75 6.56
C GLY A 400 4.24 37.81 5.04
N ALA A 401 5.27 37.17 4.49
CA ALA A 401 5.54 37.15 3.05
C ALA A 401 4.39 36.47 2.27
N ALA A 402 3.82 35.37 2.77
CA ALA A 402 2.69 34.71 2.13
C ALA A 402 1.44 35.61 2.06
N ARG A 403 1.13 36.38 3.12
CA ARG A 403 0.00 37.32 3.10
C ARG A 403 0.22 38.46 2.11
N GLU A 404 1.44 38.99 2.04
CA GLU A 404 1.80 40.03 1.08
C GLU A 404 1.63 39.55 -0.36
N LEU A 405 2.13 38.34 -0.67
CA LEU A 405 2.01 37.69 -1.98
C LEU A 405 0.57 37.38 -2.39
N LEU A 406 -0.31 37.13 -1.42
CA LEU A 406 -1.73 36.85 -1.66
C LEU A 406 -2.61 38.11 -1.67
N HIS A 407 -2.05 39.30 -1.43
CA HIS A 407 -2.77 40.56 -1.30
C HIS A 407 -3.98 40.50 -0.33
N SER A 408 -3.95 39.59 0.64
CA SER A 408 -5.05 39.43 1.59
C SER A 408 -4.99 40.56 2.63
N LYS A 409 -5.99 41.44 2.60
CA LYS A 409 -6.17 42.51 3.61
C LYS A 409 -6.77 42.01 4.92
N GLU A 410 -7.07 40.72 5.04
CA GLU A 410 -7.60 40.16 6.28
C GLU A 410 -6.51 40.20 7.36
N ARG A 411 -6.65 41.16 8.28
CA ARG A 411 -5.97 41.15 9.59
C ARG A 411 -6.57 40.01 10.42
N GLY A 412 -6.30 38.77 10.02
CA GLY A 412 -6.54 37.60 10.85
C GLY A 412 -5.72 37.76 12.13
N SER A 413 -6.41 37.95 13.25
CA SER A 413 -5.88 37.92 14.61
C SER A 413 -5.47 36.48 15.00
N SER A 414 -4.60 35.85 14.21
CA SER A 414 -3.89 34.66 14.65
C SER A 414 -2.58 35.14 15.28
N THR A 415 -2.56 35.14 16.61
CA THR A 415 -1.37 35.17 17.45
C THR A 415 -0.47 33.98 17.12
N ILE A 416 0.18 33.99 15.95
CA ILE A 416 1.34 33.14 15.69
C ILE A 416 2.50 33.83 16.39
N THR A 417 2.64 33.54 17.68
CA THR A 417 3.71 34.04 18.55
C THR A 417 4.97 33.19 18.48
N SER A 418 5.02 32.13 17.66
CA SER A 418 6.22 31.31 17.55
C SER A 418 7.30 32.06 16.77
N SER A 419 8.39 32.40 17.48
CA SER A 419 9.67 32.77 16.85
C SER A 419 10.40 31.53 16.31
N ASP A 420 9.71 30.40 16.20
CA ASP A 420 10.31 29.13 15.84
C ASP A 420 10.79 29.19 14.40
N ALA A 421 11.97 28.61 14.17
CA ALA A 421 12.50 28.40 12.85
C ALA A 421 11.57 27.46 12.08
N ALA A 422 11.14 27.88 10.89
CA ALA A 422 10.38 27.03 10.00
C ALA A 422 11.28 25.91 9.47
N ASP A 423 10.80 24.68 9.61
CA ASP A 423 11.40 23.52 8.99
C ASP A 423 11.00 23.42 7.51
N GLY A 424 11.54 22.42 6.81
CA GLY A 424 11.17 22.22 5.40
C GLY A 424 9.69 21.93 5.21
N SER A 425 9.04 21.23 6.15
CA SER A 425 7.61 20.91 6.09
C SER A 425 6.76 22.19 6.15
N THR A 426 7.01 23.03 7.15
CA THR A 426 6.32 24.31 7.33
C THR A 426 6.53 25.21 6.12
N PHE A 427 7.75 25.30 5.60
CA PHE A 427 8.04 26.06 4.39
C PHE A 427 7.19 25.60 3.19
N THR A 428 7.08 24.28 3.00
CA THR A 428 6.30 23.68 1.91
C THR A 428 4.82 23.99 2.02
N ASP A 429 4.25 23.94 3.23
CA ASP A 429 2.84 24.24 3.47
C ASP A 429 2.49 25.67 3.03
N TYR A 430 3.38 26.63 3.32
CA TYR A 430 3.20 28.01 2.86
C TYR A 430 3.33 28.13 1.33
N VAL A 431 4.29 27.46 0.71
CA VAL A 431 4.42 27.44 -0.76
C VAL A 431 3.15 26.91 -1.41
N HIS A 432 2.62 25.78 -0.93
CA HIS A 432 1.38 25.20 -1.46
C HIS A 432 0.18 26.08 -1.19
N HIS A 433 0.10 26.70 -0.01
CA HIS A 433 -0.97 27.66 0.29
C HIS A 433 -0.96 28.83 -0.70
N ILE A 434 0.21 29.39 -1.01
CA ILE A 434 0.34 30.49 -1.98
C ILE A 434 -0.07 30.01 -3.39
N ALA A 435 0.47 28.86 -3.82
CA ALA A 435 0.21 28.30 -5.15
C ALA A 435 -1.28 27.98 -5.38
N VAL A 436 -1.96 27.42 -4.37
CA VAL A 436 -3.41 27.10 -4.46
C VAL A 436 -4.26 28.38 -4.43
N SER A 437 -3.85 29.38 -3.63
CA SER A 437 -4.65 30.58 -3.41
C SER A 437 -4.53 31.61 -4.53
N ARG A 438 -3.44 31.59 -5.33
CA ARG A 438 -3.22 32.50 -6.46
C ARG A 438 -3.34 31.77 -7.80
N ARG A 439 -4.30 32.18 -8.64
CA ARG A 439 -4.49 31.59 -9.98
C ARG A 439 -3.24 31.78 -10.85
N GLY A 440 -2.81 30.71 -11.53
CA GLY A 440 -1.65 30.73 -12.44
C GLY A 440 -0.29 30.68 -11.73
N PHE A 441 -0.27 30.41 -10.43
CA PHE A 441 0.95 30.40 -9.63
C PHE A 441 1.29 28.96 -9.25
N ASP A 442 2.36 28.41 -9.83
CA ASP A 442 2.82 27.06 -9.45
C ASP A 442 3.74 27.10 -8.22
N ALA A 443 4.07 25.92 -7.68
CA ALA A 443 4.89 25.80 -6.49
C ALA A 443 6.31 26.40 -6.68
N ARG A 444 6.87 26.37 -7.90
CA ARG A 444 8.18 26.96 -8.17
C ARG A 444 8.12 28.48 -8.12
N ASN A 445 7.18 29.09 -8.86
CA ASN A 445 6.96 30.53 -8.84
C ASN A 445 6.61 31.02 -7.44
N ALA A 446 5.77 30.27 -6.71
CA ALA A 446 5.48 30.53 -5.31
C ALA A 446 6.74 30.52 -4.44
N THR A 447 7.62 29.54 -4.62
CA THR A 447 8.88 29.48 -3.88
C THR A 447 9.82 30.62 -4.25
N ARG A 448 10.02 30.89 -5.55
CA ARG A 448 10.88 31.98 -6.04
C ARG A 448 10.46 33.30 -5.45
N ASP A 449 9.18 33.64 -5.57
CA ASP A 449 8.65 34.91 -5.10
C ASP A 449 8.68 34.98 -3.57
N LEU A 450 8.43 33.86 -2.88
CA LEU A 450 8.56 33.78 -1.42
C LEU A 450 10.00 34.06 -0.96
N LEU A 451 11.01 33.45 -1.60
CA LEU A 451 12.43 33.74 -1.31
C LEU A 451 12.79 35.19 -1.61
N ALA A 452 12.34 35.70 -2.76
CA ALA A 452 12.57 37.08 -3.17
C ALA A 452 11.89 38.09 -2.24
N HIS A 453 10.83 37.73 -1.50
CA HIS A 453 10.21 38.58 -0.49
C HIS A 453 10.93 38.49 0.86
N ILE A 454 11.26 37.28 1.30
CA ILE A 454 11.86 37.03 2.62
C ILE A 454 13.29 37.56 2.72
N TYR A 455 14.13 37.28 1.70
CA TYR A 455 15.56 37.59 1.76
C TYR A 455 15.91 38.85 1.01
N LYS A 456 16.75 39.68 1.62
CA LYS A 456 17.37 40.84 0.97
C LYS A 456 18.31 40.37 -0.15
N HIS A 457 18.62 41.28 -1.07
CA HIS A 457 19.53 41.02 -2.18
C HIS A 457 20.86 40.40 -1.73
N SER A 458 21.55 41.01 -0.76
CA SER A 458 22.81 40.49 -0.21
C SER A 458 22.68 39.12 0.46
N GLU A 459 21.53 38.80 1.03
CA GLU A 459 21.29 37.49 1.67
C GLU A 459 21.10 36.38 0.61
N LEU A 460 20.51 36.72 -0.54
CA LEU A 460 20.43 35.82 -1.69
C LEU A 460 21.80 35.59 -2.33
N GLU A 461 22.64 36.63 -2.45
CA GLU A 461 24.03 36.49 -2.91
C GLU A 461 24.85 35.57 -1.99
N GLU A 462 24.74 35.76 -0.67
CA GLU A 462 25.36 34.88 0.31
C GLU A 462 24.88 33.43 0.20
N LEU A 463 23.57 33.22 -0.05
CA LEU A 463 23.02 31.89 -0.30
C LEU A 463 23.62 31.26 -1.55
N ILE A 464 23.66 31.99 -2.67
CA ILE A 464 24.27 31.55 -3.93
C ILE A 464 25.72 31.09 -3.70
N HIS A 465 26.51 31.90 -3.00
CA HIS A 465 27.88 31.52 -2.64
C HIS A 465 27.95 30.27 -1.76
N SER A 466 27.03 30.12 -0.79
CA SER A 466 27.00 28.94 0.09
C SER A 466 26.73 27.62 -0.66
N PHE A 467 26.01 27.69 -1.79
CA PHE A 467 25.77 26.57 -2.70
C PHE A 467 26.80 26.46 -3.83
N GLY A 468 27.86 27.28 -3.81
CA GLY A 468 28.98 27.21 -4.74
C GLY A 468 28.73 27.90 -6.08
N GLY A 469 27.71 28.75 -6.18
CA GLY A 469 27.48 29.62 -7.33
C GLY A 469 28.20 30.96 -7.22
N VAL A 470 28.15 31.71 -8.32
CA VAL A 470 28.59 33.11 -8.40
C VAL A 470 27.34 33.95 -8.72
N PRO A 471 26.97 34.94 -7.88
CA PRO A 471 25.81 35.78 -8.13
C PRO A 471 26.02 36.62 -9.39
N SER A 472 24.94 36.83 -10.13
CA SER A 472 24.95 37.67 -11.32
C SER A 472 24.94 39.15 -10.93
N GLU A 473 25.98 39.91 -11.35
CA GLU A 473 26.22 41.31 -10.93
C GLU A 473 25.11 42.32 -11.29
N THR A 474 24.16 41.95 -12.16
CA THR A 474 23.08 42.82 -12.65
C THR A 474 21.67 42.29 -12.37
N SER A 475 21.56 41.19 -11.62
CA SER A 475 20.29 40.50 -11.39
C SER A 475 19.44 41.15 -10.31
N ASP A 476 18.11 41.15 -10.49
CA ASP A 476 17.21 41.59 -9.44
C ASP A 476 17.01 40.51 -8.35
N ARG A 477 16.20 40.79 -7.30
CA ARG A 477 15.94 39.80 -6.23
C ARG A 477 15.23 38.54 -6.74
N THR A 478 14.41 38.67 -7.78
CA THR A 478 13.67 37.55 -8.38
C THR A 478 14.63 36.64 -9.14
N ASP A 479 15.54 37.24 -9.91
CA ASP A 479 16.60 36.54 -10.64
C ASP A 479 17.55 35.81 -9.69
N LEU A 480 17.99 36.46 -8.61
CA LEU A 480 18.84 35.83 -7.59
C LEU A 480 18.11 34.70 -6.85
N ALA A 481 16.80 34.84 -6.60
CA ALA A 481 15.99 33.78 -6.03
C ALA A 481 15.89 32.57 -6.99
N GLU A 482 15.68 32.81 -8.29
CA GLU A 482 15.66 31.76 -9.31
C GLU A 482 17.01 31.05 -9.41
N GLN A 483 18.12 31.80 -9.41
CA GLN A 483 19.47 31.25 -9.39
C GLN A 483 19.71 30.38 -8.14
N THR A 484 19.18 30.82 -6.98
CA THR A 484 19.23 30.04 -5.73
C THR A 484 18.49 28.71 -5.87
N LEU A 485 17.29 28.69 -6.46
CA LEU A 485 16.53 27.46 -6.69
C LEU A 485 17.28 26.47 -7.57
N LEU A 486 17.89 26.95 -8.66
CA LEU A 486 18.70 26.14 -9.57
C LEU A 486 19.88 25.49 -8.84
N LEU A 487 20.62 26.27 -8.03
CA LEU A 487 21.77 25.78 -7.26
C LEU A 487 21.36 24.79 -6.15
N MET A 488 20.17 24.95 -5.58
CA MET A 488 19.62 23.99 -4.62
C MET A 488 19.18 22.67 -5.28
N GLY A 489 19.19 22.58 -6.61
CA GLY A 489 18.82 21.38 -7.36
C GLY A 489 17.36 21.33 -7.78
N TRP A 490 16.59 22.39 -7.52
CA TRP A 490 15.29 22.57 -8.16
C TRP A 490 15.54 23.18 -9.53
N LEU A 491 15.79 22.30 -10.51
CA LEU A 491 15.88 22.71 -11.91
C LEU A 491 14.52 23.27 -12.34
N ALA A 492 14.52 24.39 -13.07
CA ALA A 492 13.34 24.77 -13.83
C ALA A 492 12.99 23.57 -14.71
N GLU A 493 11.71 23.16 -14.75
CA GLU A 493 11.28 22.23 -15.81
C GLU A 493 11.82 22.81 -17.11
N SER A 494 12.47 21.99 -17.94
CA SER A 494 12.94 22.50 -19.23
C SER A 494 11.70 22.94 -19.99
N ASP A 495 11.40 24.23 -19.97
CA ASP A 495 10.24 24.83 -20.63
C ASP A 495 10.24 24.51 -22.13
N THR A 496 11.34 24.01 -22.69
CA THR A 496 11.38 23.43 -24.04
C THR A 496 10.35 22.32 -24.29
N LEU A 497 9.87 21.60 -23.27
CA LEU A 497 8.79 20.61 -23.41
C LEU A 497 7.39 21.23 -23.40
N THR A 498 7.24 22.45 -22.89
CA THR A 498 5.96 23.18 -22.78
C THR A 498 5.83 24.32 -23.79
N ILE A 499 6.93 24.75 -24.43
CA ILE A 499 6.93 25.78 -25.48
C ILE A 499 6.18 25.25 -26.71
N PRO A 500 5.03 25.85 -27.08
CA PRO A 500 4.34 25.56 -28.32
C PRO A 500 5.20 25.90 -29.53
N LEU A 501 5.08 25.12 -30.59
CA LEU A 501 5.79 25.38 -31.85
C LEU A 501 5.38 26.73 -32.45
N ALA A 502 4.11 27.14 -32.29
CA ALA A 502 3.63 28.47 -32.68
C ALA A 502 4.33 29.63 -31.96
N ARG A 503 4.89 29.43 -30.76
CA ARG A 503 5.69 30.45 -30.05
C ARG A 503 7.09 30.61 -30.60
N CYS A 504 7.56 29.67 -31.42
CA CYS A 504 8.91 29.75 -32.00
C CYS A 504 9.02 30.72 -33.17
N VAL A 505 7.88 31.18 -33.69
CA VAL A 505 7.78 32.17 -34.76
C VAL A 505 7.89 33.56 -34.14
N ALA A 506 8.79 34.42 -34.63
CA ALA A 506 8.84 35.81 -34.19
C ALA A 506 7.55 36.54 -34.61
N SER A 507 6.86 37.17 -33.65
CA SER A 507 5.75 38.07 -33.96
C SER A 507 6.30 39.37 -34.52
N THR A 508 5.94 39.72 -35.75
CA THR A 508 6.28 41.01 -36.39
C THR A 508 5.47 42.20 -35.86
N SER A 509 4.85 42.10 -34.68
CA SER A 509 4.05 43.16 -34.07
C SER A 509 4.70 43.68 -32.80
N GLU A 510 4.65 45.00 -32.62
CA GLU A 510 5.19 45.78 -31.47
C GLU A 510 4.65 45.38 -30.07
N ASP A 511 3.83 44.33 -29.98
CA ASP A 511 3.28 43.73 -28.76
C ASP A 511 4.00 42.42 -28.34
N SER A 512 5.26 42.22 -28.75
CA SER A 512 6.03 41.08 -28.25
C SER A 512 6.23 41.21 -26.74
N ASP A 513 5.55 40.36 -25.98
CA ASP A 513 5.67 40.24 -24.52
C ASP A 513 7.17 40.09 -24.16
N PRO A 514 7.78 41.04 -23.42
CA PRO A 514 9.23 41.11 -23.22
C PRO A 514 9.83 39.96 -22.38
N ALA A 515 9.02 38.96 -22.02
CA ALA A 515 9.33 37.93 -21.04
C ALA A 515 10.09 36.70 -21.58
N PHE A 516 10.35 36.56 -22.89
CA PHE A 516 10.96 35.34 -23.43
C PHE A 516 12.16 35.59 -24.34
N PRO A 517 13.31 34.93 -24.10
CA PRO A 517 14.51 35.10 -24.92
C PRO A 517 14.35 34.49 -26.33
N PRO A 518 15.11 34.95 -27.32
CA PRO A 518 15.09 34.39 -28.67
C PRO A 518 15.46 32.90 -28.65
N ILE A 519 14.58 32.06 -29.21
CA ILE A 519 14.81 30.61 -29.30
C ILE A 519 16.01 30.31 -30.22
N THR A 520 16.89 29.42 -29.78
CA THR A 520 18.02 28.91 -30.58
C THR A 520 17.56 27.83 -31.56
N SER A 521 18.30 27.60 -32.66
CA SER A 521 18.00 26.50 -33.59
C SER A 521 17.96 25.12 -32.91
N ASN A 522 18.79 24.91 -31.87
CA ASN A 522 18.80 23.68 -31.09
C ASN A 522 17.55 23.53 -30.22
N ASP A 523 17.03 24.63 -29.65
CA ASP A 523 15.80 24.59 -28.87
C ASP A 523 14.56 24.45 -29.76
N LEU A 524 14.54 25.12 -30.93
CA LEU A 524 13.51 24.89 -31.95
C LEU A 524 13.48 23.43 -32.40
N ARG A 525 14.65 22.79 -32.56
CA ARG A 525 14.72 21.36 -32.86
C ARG A 525 14.06 20.51 -31.76
N LYS A 526 14.32 20.78 -30.48
CA LYS A 526 13.67 20.05 -29.37
C LYS A 526 12.15 20.25 -29.38
N VAL A 527 11.69 21.49 -29.59
CA VAL A 527 10.26 21.81 -29.69
C VAL A 527 9.62 21.08 -30.88
N LEU A 528 10.32 21.01 -32.02
CA LEU A 528 9.88 20.27 -33.20
C LEU A 528 9.83 18.76 -32.95
N GLU A 529 10.79 18.19 -32.20
CA GLU A 529 10.77 16.78 -31.80
C GLU A 529 9.56 16.47 -30.92
N ASN A 530 9.19 17.36 -29.98
CA ASN A 530 7.98 17.20 -29.18
C ASN A 530 6.71 17.28 -30.03
N PHE A 531 6.63 18.27 -30.92
CA PHE A 531 5.54 18.37 -31.88
C PHE A 531 5.36 17.08 -32.69
N CYS A 532 6.47 16.50 -33.19
CA CYS A 532 6.44 15.23 -33.92
C CYS A 532 5.92 14.07 -33.05
N LYS A 533 6.29 14.01 -31.76
CA LYS A 533 5.80 12.99 -30.83
C LYS A 533 4.28 13.10 -30.63
N ASP A 534 3.78 14.31 -30.41
CA ASP A 534 2.35 14.56 -30.24
C ASP A 534 1.56 14.19 -31.50
N VAL A 535 2.10 14.49 -32.68
CA VAL A 535 1.49 14.09 -33.95
C VAL A 535 1.44 12.56 -34.09
N MET A 536 2.49 11.84 -33.71
CA MET A 536 2.45 10.36 -33.73
C MET A 536 1.43 9.80 -32.77
N ASP A 537 1.35 10.33 -31.55
CA ASP A 537 0.38 9.85 -30.57
C ASP A 537 -1.06 10.12 -31.05
N THR A 538 -1.29 11.27 -31.71
CA THR A 538 -2.58 11.58 -32.35
C THR A 538 -2.92 10.57 -33.45
N LEU A 539 -1.95 10.23 -34.29
CA LEU A 539 -2.15 9.24 -35.35
C LEU A 539 -2.48 7.86 -34.80
N ILE A 540 -1.75 7.41 -33.78
CA ILE A 540 -1.97 6.11 -33.15
C ILE A 540 -3.32 6.06 -32.42
N ALA A 541 -3.69 7.14 -31.73
CA ALA A 541 -4.98 7.27 -31.08
C ALA A 541 -6.15 7.29 -32.08
N GLU A 542 -6.03 8.01 -33.20
CA GLU A 542 -7.04 8.00 -34.27
C GLU A 542 -7.21 6.61 -34.90
N LEU A 543 -6.13 5.86 -35.02
CA LEU A 543 -6.16 4.48 -35.52
C LEU A 543 -6.68 3.48 -34.48
N GLY A 544 -6.71 3.84 -33.19
CA GLY A 544 -7.05 2.93 -32.10
C GLY A 544 -6.09 1.74 -31.99
N PHE A 545 -4.83 1.92 -32.39
CA PHE A 545 -3.86 0.83 -32.40
C PHE A 545 -3.34 0.53 -31.00
N SER A 546 -3.27 -0.76 -30.64
CA SER A 546 -2.47 -1.23 -29.52
C SER A 546 -0.97 -1.20 -29.84
N GLN A 547 -0.11 -1.32 -28.82
CA GLN A 547 1.35 -1.36 -29.00
C GLN A 547 1.78 -2.46 -30.00
N ALA A 548 1.16 -3.65 -29.93
CA ALA A 548 1.46 -4.73 -30.86
C ALA A 548 1.12 -4.37 -32.32
N GLN A 549 -0.01 -3.70 -32.55
CA GLN A 549 -0.44 -3.26 -33.88
C GLN A 549 0.46 -2.16 -34.44
N VAL A 550 0.95 -1.26 -33.58
CA VAL A 550 1.96 -0.26 -33.96
C VAL A 550 3.21 -0.95 -34.52
N TRP A 551 3.74 -1.96 -33.83
CA TRP A 551 4.95 -2.66 -34.27
C TRP A 551 4.73 -3.55 -35.50
N GLU A 552 3.57 -4.17 -35.60
CA GLU A 552 3.17 -4.90 -36.81
C GLU A 552 3.17 -3.97 -38.02
N HIS A 553 2.55 -2.79 -37.89
CA HIS A 553 2.48 -1.80 -38.97
C HIS A 553 3.86 -1.24 -39.33
N ILE A 554 4.71 -0.96 -38.34
CA ILE A 554 6.11 -0.55 -38.56
C ILE A 554 6.87 -1.62 -39.35
N SER A 555 6.76 -2.88 -38.95
CA SER A 555 7.44 -4.01 -39.60
C SER A 555 7.00 -4.19 -41.06
N GLN A 556 5.72 -3.96 -41.34
CA GLN A 556 5.15 -4.11 -42.69
C GLN A 556 5.42 -2.92 -43.60
N LYS A 557 5.30 -1.69 -43.09
CA LYS A 557 5.24 -0.46 -43.92
C LYS A 557 6.41 0.49 -43.74
N ALA A 558 7.21 0.33 -42.69
CA ALA A 558 8.33 1.21 -42.36
C ALA A 558 9.65 0.42 -42.16
N GLN A 559 9.98 -0.49 -43.09
CA GLN A 559 11.15 -1.38 -43.02
C GLN A 559 12.51 -0.66 -42.84
N ARG A 560 12.59 0.64 -43.16
CA ARG A 560 13.78 1.47 -42.95
C ARG A 560 13.93 2.00 -41.52
N TYR A 561 12.88 1.87 -40.70
CA TYR A 561 12.89 2.30 -39.31
C TYR A 561 13.78 1.38 -38.48
N ARG A 562 14.68 1.96 -37.70
CA ARG A 562 15.51 1.20 -36.74
C ARG A 562 15.02 1.51 -35.34
N ARG A 563 14.45 0.50 -34.69
CA ARG A 563 13.98 0.59 -33.30
C ARG A 563 15.12 0.95 -32.35
N LYS A 564 14.82 1.74 -31.34
CA LYS A 564 15.72 2.08 -30.23
C LYS A 564 15.34 1.39 -28.93
N SER A 565 14.07 1.07 -28.75
CA SER A 565 13.51 0.27 -27.66
C SER A 565 13.90 -1.21 -27.83
N ARG A 566 14.15 -1.88 -26.70
CA ARG A 566 14.61 -3.28 -26.69
C ARG A 566 13.45 -4.27 -26.83
N ASP A 567 12.33 -3.98 -26.16
CA ASP A 567 11.21 -4.91 -25.98
C ASP A 567 9.96 -4.48 -26.75
N GLU A 568 10.14 -3.75 -27.87
CA GLU A 568 9.02 -3.21 -28.64
C GLU A 568 8.07 -2.39 -27.74
N ASN A 569 8.66 -1.60 -26.83
CA ASN A 569 7.91 -0.69 -25.96
C ASN A 569 7.69 0.63 -26.69
N TRP A 570 6.44 0.90 -27.12
CA TRP A 570 6.14 2.11 -27.87
C TRP A 570 6.36 3.38 -27.04
N THR A 571 6.04 3.35 -25.75
CA THR A 571 6.23 4.49 -24.85
C THR A 571 7.71 4.88 -24.76
N GLU A 572 8.61 3.89 -24.65
CA GLU A 572 10.06 4.09 -24.66
C GLU A 572 10.56 4.56 -26.04
N GLU A 573 10.06 3.95 -27.12
CA GLU A 573 10.42 4.32 -28.50
C GLU A 573 10.05 5.77 -28.80
N ARG A 574 8.83 6.15 -28.42
CA ARG A 574 8.28 7.51 -28.56
C ARG A 574 9.11 8.54 -27.80
N ALA A 575 9.52 8.24 -26.56
CA ALA A 575 10.35 9.15 -25.78
C ALA A 575 11.67 9.49 -26.52
N ASN A 576 12.20 8.52 -27.27
CA ASN A 576 13.44 8.61 -28.04
C ASN A 576 13.26 9.00 -29.52
N LEU A 577 12.02 9.33 -29.93
CA LEU A 577 11.68 9.67 -31.31
C LEU A 577 12.28 11.03 -31.69
N SER A 578 13.16 11.03 -32.69
CA SER A 578 13.69 12.25 -33.30
C SER A 578 12.86 12.64 -34.53
N VAL A 579 13.00 13.88 -35.02
CA VAL A 579 12.33 14.32 -36.26
C VAL A 579 12.66 13.41 -37.46
N GLY A 580 13.91 12.95 -37.56
CA GLY A 580 14.31 12.02 -38.62
C GLY A 580 13.63 10.65 -38.52
N ALA A 581 13.49 10.12 -37.31
CA ALA A 581 12.78 8.87 -37.06
C ALA A 581 11.27 9.03 -37.32
N PHE A 582 10.69 10.16 -36.90
CA PHE A 582 9.31 10.55 -37.19
C PHE A 582 9.03 10.55 -38.69
N LEU A 583 9.89 11.17 -39.51
CA LEU A 583 9.67 11.25 -40.97
C LEU A 583 9.59 9.88 -41.66
N ILE A 584 10.21 8.84 -41.09
CA ILE A 584 10.11 7.46 -41.59
C ILE A 584 8.75 6.86 -41.23
N LEU A 585 8.25 7.13 -40.02
CA LEU A 585 7.00 6.58 -39.49
C LEU A 585 5.76 7.35 -39.95
N PHE A 586 5.85 8.68 -40.06
CA PHE A 586 4.72 9.57 -40.22
C PHE A 586 3.82 9.18 -41.38
N ARG A 587 4.40 8.99 -42.56
CA ARG A 587 3.63 8.73 -43.78
C ARG A 587 2.85 7.40 -43.73
N PRO A 588 3.46 6.24 -43.38
CA PRO A 588 2.73 5.00 -43.16
C PRO A 588 1.54 5.08 -42.20
N PHE A 589 1.64 5.84 -41.12
CA PHE A 589 0.55 5.99 -40.14
C PHE A 589 -0.48 7.02 -40.61
N ALA A 590 -0.05 8.17 -41.15
CA ALA A 590 -0.92 9.25 -41.59
C ALA A 590 -1.79 8.86 -42.80
N GLU A 591 -1.24 8.14 -43.78
CA GLU A 591 -2.00 7.68 -44.94
C GLU A 591 -3.10 6.69 -44.53
N LEU A 592 -2.90 5.94 -43.45
CA LEU A 592 -3.88 5.01 -42.91
C LEU A 592 -4.95 5.74 -42.09
N ALA A 593 -4.55 6.72 -41.27
CA ALA A 593 -5.46 7.49 -40.42
C ALA A 593 -6.34 8.47 -41.22
N PHE A 594 -5.78 9.07 -42.27
CA PHE A 594 -6.45 10.11 -43.08
C PHE A 594 -6.28 9.86 -44.59
N PRO A 595 -6.90 8.79 -45.14
CA PRO A 595 -6.75 8.39 -46.54
C PRO A 595 -7.26 9.45 -47.54
N GLN A 596 -8.11 10.36 -47.11
CA GLN A 596 -8.63 11.49 -47.90
C GLN A 596 -7.68 12.70 -47.97
N LYS A 597 -6.57 12.69 -47.22
CA LYS A 597 -5.63 13.82 -47.06
C LYS A 597 -4.22 13.53 -47.62
N LEU A 598 -4.07 12.60 -48.56
CA LEU A 598 -2.76 12.14 -49.06
C LEU A 598 -1.86 13.28 -49.58
N GLN A 599 -2.43 14.27 -50.27
CA GLN A 599 -1.67 15.40 -50.78
C GLN A 599 -1.14 16.29 -49.65
N ASP A 600 -1.96 16.57 -48.64
CA ASP A 600 -1.60 17.37 -47.48
C ASP A 600 -0.54 16.66 -46.64
N ILE A 601 -0.66 15.34 -46.46
CA ILE A 601 0.34 14.48 -45.81
C ILE A 601 1.68 14.57 -46.53
N SER A 602 1.68 14.48 -47.87
CA SER A 602 2.92 14.62 -48.65
C SER A 602 3.53 16.01 -48.54
N ASN A 603 2.72 17.06 -48.43
CA ASN A 603 3.21 18.42 -48.28
C ASN A 603 3.80 18.64 -46.89
N LEU A 604 3.14 18.17 -45.83
CA LEU A 604 3.64 18.25 -44.46
C LEU A 604 4.98 17.50 -44.29
N HIS A 605 5.07 16.30 -44.86
CA HIS A 605 6.31 15.51 -44.84
C HIS A 605 7.49 16.28 -45.46
N LYS A 606 7.28 16.92 -46.62
CA LYS A 606 8.29 17.75 -47.29
C LYS A 606 8.69 18.96 -46.44
N SER A 607 7.72 19.67 -45.87
CA SER A 607 8.00 20.85 -45.03
C SER A 607 8.77 20.50 -43.77
N LEU A 608 8.45 19.36 -43.13
CA LEU A 608 9.18 18.86 -41.97
C LEU A 608 10.61 18.41 -42.32
N ASP A 609 10.81 17.74 -43.46
CA ASP A 609 12.14 17.33 -43.92
C ASP A 609 13.04 18.53 -44.25
N LEU A 610 12.46 19.56 -44.87
CA LEU A 610 13.14 20.83 -45.15
C LEU A 610 13.53 21.56 -43.86
N LEU A 611 12.58 21.74 -42.93
CA LEU A 611 12.83 22.37 -41.64
C LEU A 611 13.91 21.60 -40.84
N ARG A 612 13.81 20.28 -40.75
CA ARG A 612 14.82 19.43 -40.10
C ARG A 612 16.20 19.63 -40.71
N THR A 613 16.30 19.66 -42.04
CA THR A 613 17.57 19.80 -42.74
C THR A 613 18.23 21.16 -42.44
N ARG A 614 17.44 22.23 -42.38
CA ARG A 614 17.92 23.57 -41.97
C ARG A 614 18.38 23.61 -40.52
N LEU A 615 17.60 23.03 -39.60
CA LEU A 615 17.95 23.00 -38.17
C LEU A 615 19.20 22.15 -37.89
N ASN A 616 19.38 21.04 -38.61
CA ASN A 616 20.58 20.20 -38.49
C ASN A 616 21.83 20.91 -39.01
N ALA A 617 21.73 21.64 -40.13
CA ALA A 617 22.85 22.43 -40.64
C ALA A 617 23.31 23.48 -39.62
N ALA A 618 22.36 24.19 -38.99
CA ALA A 618 22.65 25.18 -37.94
C ALA A 618 23.29 24.57 -36.68
N SER A 619 23.06 23.28 -36.40
CA SER A 619 23.60 22.61 -35.20
C SER A 619 25.04 22.10 -35.35
N HIS A 620 25.55 21.97 -36.58
CA HIS A 620 26.87 21.38 -36.86
C HIS A 620 27.90 22.39 -37.39
N ASP A 621 27.48 23.48 -38.03
CA ASP A 621 28.38 24.53 -38.52
C ASP A 621 28.35 25.76 -37.61
N SER A 622 29.33 25.89 -36.71
CA SER A 622 29.48 27.03 -35.77
C SER A 622 29.78 28.38 -36.46
N VAL A 623 29.96 28.38 -37.79
CA VAL A 623 30.27 29.58 -38.61
C VAL A 623 29.05 30.04 -39.43
N ALA A 624 27.97 29.26 -39.47
CA ALA A 624 26.76 29.61 -40.22
C ALA A 624 25.73 30.35 -39.34
N ASP A 625 26.12 31.51 -38.82
CA ASP A 625 25.26 32.40 -38.02
C ASP A 625 24.20 33.15 -38.87
N SER A 626 23.77 32.58 -39.99
CA SER A 626 22.66 33.13 -40.79
C SER A 626 21.86 32.05 -41.47
N VAL A 627 21.32 31.10 -40.68
CA VAL A 627 20.05 30.53 -41.15
C VAL A 627 19.03 31.64 -41.04
N ASP A 628 18.49 32.04 -42.19
CA ASP A 628 17.49 33.09 -42.30
C ASP A 628 16.32 32.79 -41.36
N ARG A 629 16.18 33.60 -40.31
CA ARG A 629 15.15 33.44 -39.30
C ARG A 629 13.76 33.60 -39.91
N GLU A 630 13.62 34.41 -40.96
CA GLU A 630 12.37 34.54 -41.71
C GLU A 630 12.03 33.24 -42.45
N GLU A 631 13.03 32.56 -43.02
CA GLU A 631 12.84 31.24 -43.64
C GLU A 631 12.43 30.18 -42.61
N GLN A 632 13.05 30.15 -41.43
CA GLN A 632 12.66 29.24 -40.34
C GLN A 632 11.22 29.50 -39.87
N ASP A 633 10.88 30.76 -39.62
CA ASP A 633 9.55 31.17 -39.19
C ASP A 633 8.48 30.80 -40.23
N ARG A 634 8.77 31.02 -41.52
CA ARG A 634 7.89 30.60 -42.62
C ARG A 634 7.69 29.09 -42.61
N LEU A 635 8.77 28.30 -42.51
CA LEU A 635 8.68 26.83 -42.49
C LEU A 635 7.90 26.31 -41.28
N VAL A 636 8.06 26.94 -40.11
CA VAL A 636 7.26 26.61 -38.92
C VAL A 636 5.78 26.92 -39.15
N ARG A 637 5.44 28.08 -39.74
CA ARG A 637 4.07 28.43 -40.11
C ARG A 637 3.48 27.42 -41.11
N ASP A 638 4.25 27.00 -42.11
CA ASP A 638 3.83 26.01 -43.10
C ASP A 638 3.55 24.66 -42.44
N VAL A 639 4.44 24.18 -41.55
CA VAL A 639 4.24 22.95 -40.77
C VAL A 639 2.96 23.03 -39.95
N LEU A 640 2.74 24.12 -39.22
CA LEU A 640 1.54 24.30 -38.40
C LEU A 640 0.26 24.36 -39.23
N SER A 641 0.29 25.08 -40.35
CA SER A 641 -0.84 25.22 -41.27
C SER A 641 -1.23 23.87 -41.88
N LEU A 642 -0.27 23.16 -42.47
CA LEU A 642 -0.49 21.85 -43.08
C LEU A 642 -0.94 20.80 -42.07
N SER A 643 -0.45 20.89 -40.83
CA SER A 643 -0.90 19.99 -39.77
C SER A 643 -2.36 20.25 -39.39
N ARG A 644 -2.79 21.51 -39.30
CA ARG A 644 -4.21 21.83 -39.07
C ARG A 644 -5.11 21.35 -40.21
N GLU A 645 -4.65 21.40 -41.47
CA GLU A 645 -5.42 20.88 -42.60
C GLU A 645 -5.65 19.36 -42.54
N ILE A 646 -4.74 18.62 -41.90
CA ILE A 646 -4.84 17.16 -41.72
C ILE A 646 -5.64 16.83 -40.45
N PHE A 647 -5.28 17.41 -39.32
CA PHE A 647 -5.77 17.03 -37.98
C PHE A 647 -6.94 17.89 -37.47
N GLY A 648 -7.27 18.99 -38.15
CA GLY A 648 -8.18 20.01 -37.65
C GLY A 648 -7.52 20.85 -36.57
N GLU A 649 -7.84 20.55 -35.30
CA GLU A 649 -7.19 21.16 -34.15
C GLU A 649 -5.98 20.31 -33.71
N LEU A 650 -4.86 20.95 -33.35
CA LEU A 650 -3.70 20.23 -32.82
C LEU A 650 -3.96 19.82 -31.35
N PRO A 651 -3.34 18.73 -30.86
CA PRO A 651 -3.50 18.30 -29.47
C PRO A 651 -3.20 19.42 -28.48
N TRP A 652 -3.96 19.44 -27.40
CA TRP A 652 -3.76 20.29 -26.23
C TRP A 652 -3.17 19.46 -25.11
N HIS A 653 -2.15 19.98 -24.45
CA HIS A 653 -1.63 19.47 -23.20
C HIS A 653 -2.27 20.27 -22.08
N LEU A 654 -3.03 19.63 -21.22
CA LEU A 654 -3.73 20.22 -20.09
C LEU A 654 -3.01 19.83 -18.80
N LYS A 655 -2.48 20.83 -18.08
CA LYS A 655 -2.03 20.69 -16.69
C LYS A 655 -3.22 20.92 -15.78
N ILE A 656 -3.72 19.85 -15.16
CA ILE A 656 -4.93 19.84 -14.35
C ILE A 656 -4.66 20.62 -13.06
N SER A 657 -5.39 21.72 -12.87
CA SER A 657 -5.36 22.51 -11.63
C SER A 657 -6.50 22.16 -10.68
N ALA A 658 -7.64 21.67 -11.20
CA ALA A 658 -8.78 21.26 -10.38
C ALA A 658 -9.66 20.23 -11.10
N ILE A 659 -10.23 19.33 -10.31
CA ILE A 659 -11.21 18.31 -10.73
C ILE A 659 -12.52 18.61 -10.01
N HIS A 660 -13.61 18.74 -10.77
CA HIS A 660 -14.95 18.99 -10.23
C HIS A 660 -15.89 17.82 -10.52
N GLY A 661 -16.59 17.32 -9.49
CA GLY A 661 -17.49 16.18 -9.62
C GLY A 661 -16.77 14.83 -9.57
N TRP A 662 -17.55 13.74 -9.63
CA TRP A 662 -17.01 12.37 -9.59
C TRP A 662 -17.32 11.62 -10.89
N HIS A 663 -18.57 11.64 -11.38
CA HIS A 663 -18.93 11.18 -12.74
C HIS A 663 -20.17 11.90 -13.30
N PRO A 664 -20.07 12.59 -14.46
CA PRO A 664 -18.82 12.96 -15.14
C PRO A 664 -17.98 13.92 -14.30
N SER A 665 -16.66 13.81 -14.41
CA SER A 665 -15.70 14.76 -13.82
C SER A 665 -15.39 15.89 -14.81
N VAL A 666 -15.29 17.13 -14.33
CA VAL A 666 -14.81 18.27 -15.13
C VAL A 666 -13.39 18.60 -14.70
N LEU A 667 -12.44 18.40 -15.60
CA LEU A 667 -11.06 18.82 -15.41
C LEU A 667 -10.94 20.26 -15.83
N SER A 668 -10.25 21.06 -15.04
CA SER A 668 -9.92 22.43 -15.37
C SER A 668 -8.44 22.68 -15.11
N GLY A 669 -7.83 23.48 -15.97
CA GLY A 669 -6.39 23.67 -15.94
C GLY A 669 -5.90 24.65 -16.98
N GLU A 670 -4.61 24.93 -16.91
CA GLU A 670 -3.89 25.62 -17.97
C GLU A 670 -3.52 24.62 -19.05
N ALA A 671 -3.81 24.96 -20.30
CA ALA A 671 -3.51 24.12 -21.43
C ALA A 671 -2.77 24.87 -22.52
N TRP A 672 -1.89 24.17 -23.21
CA TRP A 672 -1.16 24.69 -24.37
C TRP A 672 -1.26 23.71 -25.53
N SER A 673 -1.19 24.22 -26.75
CA SER A 673 -1.17 23.41 -27.97
C SER A 673 -0.10 23.97 -28.87
N HIS A 674 0.62 23.11 -29.62
CA HIS A 674 1.58 23.57 -30.63
C HIS A 674 0.97 24.54 -31.65
N GLY A 675 -0.36 24.51 -31.84
CA GLY A 675 -1.10 25.44 -32.68
C GLY A 675 -1.44 26.78 -32.05
N SER A 676 -1.26 26.98 -30.74
CA SER A 676 -1.56 28.24 -30.04
C SER A 676 -0.31 28.79 -29.39
N ALA A 677 0.08 30.01 -29.73
CA ALA A 677 1.21 30.66 -29.07
C ALA A 677 0.91 31.00 -27.60
N ILE A 678 -0.36 31.11 -27.22
CA ILE A 678 -0.76 31.53 -25.87
C ILE A 678 -1.46 30.35 -25.18
N PRO A 679 -1.02 29.95 -23.97
CA PRO A 679 -1.75 29.00 -23.14
C PRO A 679 -3.17 29.51 -22.83
N ARG A 680 -4.12 28.59 -22.65
CA ARG A 680 -5.51 28.89 -22.35
C ARG A 680 -5.99 28.10 -21.15
N SER A 681 -6.94 28.65 -20.42
CA SER A 681 -7.66 27.82 -19.45
C SER A 681 -8.70 26.97 -20.18
N LEU A 682 -8.57 25.65 -20.09
CA LEU A 682 -9.52 24.71 -20.68
C LEU A 682 -10.32 24.00 -19.60
N LYS A 683 -11.55 23.61 -19.98
CA LYS A 683 -12.39 22.70 -19.21
C LYS A 683 -12.74 21.49 -20.05
N VAL A 684 -12.59 20.31 -19.48
CA VAL A 684 -12.73 19.02 -20.18
C VAL A 684 -13.68 18.14 -19.38
N LEU A 685 -14.74 17.66 -20.04
CA LEU A 685 -15.70 16.72 -19.44
C LEU A 685 -15.21 15.29 -19.65
N VAL A 686 -15.19 14.50 -18.58
CA VAL A 686 -14.69 13.12 -18.56
C VAL A 686 -15.75 12.22 -17.95
N TRP A 687 -16.26 11.27 -18.75
CA TRP A 687 -17.35 10.40 -18.32
C TRP A 687 -16.86 9.14 -17.59
N ASP A 688 -15.72 8.56 -17.96
CA ASP A 688 -15.37 7.20 -17.52
C ASP A 688 -13.84 6.93 -17.42
N ARG A 689 -13.08 7.83 -16.78
CA ARG A 689 -11.64 7.60 -16.54
C ARG A 689 -11.22 8.00 -15.13
N GLU A 690 -10.54 7.08 -14.44
CA GLU A 690 -9.67 7.43 -13.32
C GLU A 690 -8.43 8.14 -13.89
N ILE A 691 -8.23 9.40 -13.52
CA ILE A 691 -7.10 10.19 -13.99
C ILE A 691 -6.01 10.12 -12.94
N GLN A 692 -4.91 9.42 -13.27
CA GLN A 692 -3.77 9.24 -12.37
C GLN A 692 -2.65 10.28 -12.59
N SER A 693 -2.73 11.08 -13.65
CA SER A 693 -1.73 12.10 -14.00
C SER A 693 -2.27 13.53 -13.85
N ASP A 694 -1.41 14.45 -13.41
CA ASP A 694 -1.67 15.89 -13.36
C ASP A 694 -1.55 16.58 -14.74
N LYS A 695 -1.03 15.87 -15.74
CA LYS A 695 -0.91 16.33 -17.13
C LYS A 695 -1.59 15.33 -18.05
N ILE A 696 -2.50 15.82 -18.89
CA ILE A 696 -3.15 14.99 -19.91
C ILE A 696 -3.02 15.65 -21.27
N THR A 697 -2.82 14.84 -22.31
CA THR A 697 -2.92 15.31 -23.69
C THR A 697 -4.31 14.95 -24.20
N ILE A 698 -4.98 15.93 -24.80
CA ILE A 698 -6.35 15.82 -25.31
C ILE A 698 -6.40 16.36 -26.73
N TRP A 699 -7.18 15.71 -27.57
CA TRP A 699 -7.38 16.13 -28.95
C TRP A 699 -8.87 16.30 -29.22
N ASN A 700 -9.23 17.49 -29.73
CA ASN A 700 -10.58 17.83 -30.14
C ASN A 700 -10.67 17.80 -31.65
N ARG A 701 -11.09 16.66 -32.18
CA ARG A 701 -11.26 16.46 -33.63
C ARG A 701 -12.20 17.48 -34.27
N SER A 702 -13.19 17.98 -33.51
CA SER A 702 -14.23 18.84 -34.07
C SER A 702 -13.82 20.31 -34.21
N GLY A 703 -12.91 20.81 -33.37
CA GLY A 703 -12.51 22.23 -33.35
C GLY A 703 -13.62 23.24 -32.96
N ILE A 704 -14.80 22.77 -32.54
CA ILE A 704 -16.01 23.64 -32.42
C ILE A 704 -16.20 24.24 -31.01
N ASN A 705 -15.69 23.61 -29.94
CA ASN A 705 -16.07 23.97 -28.57
C ASN A 705 -14.86 24.35 -27.68
N PRO A 706 -14.88 25.52 -27.00
CA PRO A 706 -13.87 25.85 -25.98
C PRO A 706 -13.94 24.96 -24.73
N ILE A 707 -15.06 24.26 -24.52
CA ILE A 707 -15.20 23.18 -23.55
C ILE A 707 -15.20 21.86 -24.33
N MET A 708 -14.21 20.99 -24.10
CA MET A 708 -14.16 19.71 -24.82
C MET A 708 -15.15 18.72 -24.19
N SER A 709 -16.29 18.50 -24.84
CA SER A 709 -17.32 17.55 -24.41
C SER A 709 -16.97 16.10 -24.75
N ASP A 710 -16.26 15.89 -25.86
CA ASP A 710 -15.89 14.58 -26.40
C ASP A 710 -14.37 14.52 -26.70
N PRO A 711 -13.51 14.70 -25.69
CA PRO A 711 -12.07 14.68 -25.88
C PRO A 711 -11.58 13.27 -26.25
N VAL A 712 -10.74 13.17 -27.27
CA VAL A 712 -9.87 11.98 -27.43
C VAL A 712 -8.68 12.19 -26.52
N PHE A 713 -8.56 11.39 -25.47
CA PHE A 713 -7.36 11.40 -24.63
C PHE A 713 -6.21 10.80 -25.42
N VAL A 714 -5.02 11.35 -25.28
CA VAL A 714 -3.82 10.93 -25.99
C VAL A 714 -2.81 10.54 -24.91
N GLY A 715 -2.51 9.25 -24.76
CA GLY A 715 -1.64 8.80 -23.67
C GLY A 715 -1.32 7.30 -23.71
N PRO A 716 -0.24 6.88 -23.02
CA PRO A 716 0.24 5.49 -23.02
C PRO A 716 -0.76 4.49 -22.43
N ASP A 717 -1.64 4.92 -21.53
CA ASP A 717 -2.68 4.08 -20.90
C ASP A 717 -3.81 3.64 -21.86
N GLN A 718 -3.78 4.11 -23.13
CA GLN A 718 -4.66 3.58 -24.17
C GLN A 718 -4.04 2.42 -24.98
N LEU A 719 -2.76 2.12 -24.76
CA LEU A 719 -2.02 1.08 -25.50
C LEU A 719 -1.97 -0.28 -24.77
N SER A 720 -2.54 -0.34 -23.56
CA SER A 720 -2.71 -1.54 -22.74
C SER A 720 -3.94 -2.35 -23.10
#